data_AF-A0A2V6L0L3-F1
#
_entry.id   AF-A0A2V6L0L3-F1
#
_cell.length_a   1.000
_cell.length_b   1.000
_cell.length_c   1.000
_cell.angle_alpha   90.00
_cell.angle_beta   90.00
_cell.angle_gamma   90.00
#
_symmetry.space_group_name_H-M   'P 1'
#
loop_
_entity.id
_entity.type
_entity.pdbx_description
1 polymer ?
#
loop_
_entity_poly.entity_id
_entity_poly.type
_entity_poly.pdbx_seq_one_letter_code
_entity_poly.pdbx_strand_id
1 'polypeptide(L)'
;MKKSIGNGVVWNNAEEWEFLPSPVTMRGRRAMPITSPAAELPPGVLESGKVRVEKTFQAVPKPTAVRRSGGIPMLDLSVPVGPGEGSVLLVRRFVSDSRGGPQSRSTVTFHRPEEHILTRRTGTRVAAPALVRFRVPVRRSAPPSAAPQRRGIIGAIVHKAIEVTILKIVDVAADVALPILAERWEKRSWEKERLSEGWLRVDREKLAAKKLDRWQPEKKTLGSGRSLLLLHGTFSNAGSAFHELAKGDFFDRIKPLYGDRIFAFDHFSVSRTPEQNARMLVEALPDGVFEFDVITHSRGGLVLRNLVEKSAALGVAGQRFRLGHAVLVASPNEGTPLATPERWERTVGWIANLLEMFPDNPFTTGASWIGEAIVWLARHASGNLPGINSMNAAGDLISELQAPPAPPADAYSVLAANFSPDDRVWMRLLDLGIDSFFAQPNDLVVPTAGGWHIDKGVNSYVPPERIGCFGAGGNLADSVPVHHLNFFQQPDSAAFIVDALTRKPHPLRPIDPLRLLPGRRAAGAVAGRFLPRAGEAIDRRDEPMSAPSVEVAQASRMVEPLGVAPGSLAPVDTFFLSVLETSNEQPEASERKGDQVARSAQLLASYGGASVLVPFHRSGGEAGQRFNKIIRMQERLRNYIDGKPGTTLPKDAELIDFGKLLFETLFPSDVRRLYDVARSLRGSERLDLIFTSMIPWIAEKPWEFAYDPQRGAFLATEEIHFVRNVLTPIPAEEISERDLPLRILVVAPQPVGAAGLSTEEEIELISRDFKPLVEIGAVAVEVLPHATPMSFHGYISTGHFDVVHFIGHGEFLDDSGALLFEGTRGTAQSLTARTLREIMCQRGIRLVFLNACESGRGSRRQLNTGAAAALVAGGLPAAVANQYKVLDQSATSFAQFFYWALAQGMSVARAAREARIALKYSIEGETIDWAVPVLYARNPRANFCPRIHAGGMGRPVAPPITAPSGRRAIAGHVYRIGVWDVAHDFAGLEIILARMNAAQQRFGFELVTLSAPIGTWQLSQDVKHRAFLDANKVV
;
A
#
# COMPACT_ATOMS: atom_id res chain seq x y z
N MET A 1 17.76 -5.08 -35.96
CA MET A 1 19.05 -5.65 -36.44
C MET A 1 19.99 -5.63 -35.22
N LYS A 2 20.33 -6.78 -34.62
CA LYS A 2 21.04 -6.84 -33.32
C LYS A 2 22.40 -6.15 -33.43
N LYS A 3 22.61 -5.06 -32.70
CA LYS A 3 23.92 -4.36 -32.67
C LYS A 3 24.75 -4.96 -31.53
N SER A 4 25.80 -5.71 -31.89
CA SER A 4 26.81 -6.14 -30.92
C SER A 4 27.64 -4.93 -30.51
N ILE A 5 27.70 -4.63 -29.21
CA ILE A 5 28.40 -3.44 -28.71
C ILE A 5 29.74 -3.84 -28.06
N GLY A 6 30.42 -4.86 -28.59
CA GLY A 6 31.68 -5.36 -28.03
C GLY A 6 31.49 -6.26 -26.80
N ASN A 7 32.43 -7.18 -26.57
CA ASN A 7 32.42 -8.22 -25.54
C ASN A 7 31.16 -9.12 -25.51
N GLY A 8 30.41 -9.20 -26.62
CA GLY A 8 29.25 -10.06 -26.77
C GLY A 8 27.95 -9.55 -26.13
N VAL A 9 27.93 -8.34 -25.56
CA VAL A 9 26.68 -7.69 -25.11
C VAL A 9 25.82 -7.33 -26.32
N VAL A 10 24.58 -7.82 -26.33
CA VAL A 10 23.62 -7.64 -27.41
C VAL A 10 22.50 -6.73 -26.94
N TRP A 11 22.37 -5.56 -27.57
CA TRP A 11 21.20 -4.73 -27.40
C TRP A 11 20.08 -5.27 -28.29
N ASN A 12 19.05 -5.83 -27.66
CA ASN A 12 17.97 -6.51 -28.37
C ASN A 12 17.09 -5.49 -29.10
N ASN A 13 17.00 -4.25 -28.61
CA ASN A 13 16.35 -3.13 -29.27
C ASN A 13 17.31 -1.96 -29.56
N ALA A 14 18.54 -2.24 -30.04
CA ALA A 14 19.54 -1.19 -30.30
C ALA A 14 19.06 -0.09 -31.26
N GLU A 15 18.17 -0.41 -32.21
CA GLU A 15 17.61 0.59 -33.13
C GLU A 15 16.78 1.67 -32.42
N GLU A 16 16.29 1.39 -31.21
CA GLU A 16 15.43 2.25 -30.39
C GLU A 16 16.22 3.25 -29.52
N TRP A 17 17.54 3.10 -29.44
CA TRP A 17 18.38 3.91 -28.56
C TRP A 17 19.47 4.65 -29.35
N GLU A 18 19.74 5.89 -28.95
CA GLU A 18 20.90 6.67 -29.39
C GLU A 18 21.96 6.61 -28.30
N PHE A 19 23.15 6.14 -28.66
CA PHE A 19 24.26 5.96 -27.74
C PHE A 19 25.17 7.16 -27.80
N LEU A 20 25.42 7.77 -26.65
CA LEU A 20 26.38 8.86 -26.53
C LEU A 20 27.77 8.27 -26.27
N PRO A 21 28.83 8.81 -26.88
CA PRO A 21 30.20 8.39 -26.56
C PRO A 21 30.50 8.75 -25.10
N SER A 22 30.87 7.75 -24.28
CA SER A 22 31.36 7.99 -22.92
C SER A 22 32.58 8.93 -22.98
N PRO A 23 32.70 9.92 -22.06
CA PRO A 23 33.85 10.81 -22.05
C PRO A 23 35.08 10.05 -21.55
N VAL A 24 35.82 9.45 -22.48
CA VAL A 24 37.19 8.96 -22.25
C VAL A 24 38.11 9.74 -23.19
N THR A 25 38.79 10.74 -22.60
CA THR A 25 40.06 11.34 -23.00
C THR A 25 40.32 11.58 -24.51
N MET A 26 39.72 12.63 -25.08
CA MET A 26 40.32 13.27 -26.28
C MET A 26 41.49 14.16 -25.87
N ARG A 27 42.73 13.72 -26.14
CA ARG A 27 43.90 14.61 -26.20
C ARG A 27 43.79 15.49 -27.45
N GLY A 28 43.39 16.74 -27.29
CA GLY A 28 43.40 17.74 -28.36
C GLY A 28 43.16 19.15 -27.83
N ARG A 29 44.08 20.08 -28.13
CA ARG A 29 44.04 21.47 -27.67
C ARG A 29 42.79 22.19 -28.19
N ARG A 30 42.06 22.85 -27.27
CA ARG A 30 40.82 23.66 -27.44
C ARG A 30 39.50 22.89 -27.41
N ALA A 31 39.19 22.30 -26.26
CA ALA A 31 37.80 22.11 -25.82
C ALA A 31 37.71 22.55 -24.35
N MET A 32 36.77 23.44 -24.03
CA MET A 32 36.41 23.75 -22.64
C MET A 32 35.97 22.45 -21.96
N PRO A 33 36.47 22.12 -20.77
CA PRO A 33 36.07 20.90 -20.09
C PRO A 33 34.63 21.08 -19.61
N ILE A 34 33.67 20.51 -20.34
CA ILE A 34 32.40 20.15 -19.73
C ILE A 34 32.71 18.89 -18.94
N THR A 35 33.10 19.05 -17.68
CA THR A 35 33.05 17.97 -16.71
C THR A 35 31.57 17.60 -16.57
N SER A 36 31.09 16.66 -17.39
CA SER A 36 30.04 15.77 -16.89
C SER A 36 30.61 15.17 -15.61
N PRO A 37 29.89 15.20 -14.48
CA PRO A 37 30.27 14.36 -13.37
C PRO A 37 30.20 12.94 -13.95
N ALA A 38 31.35 12.35 -14.27
CA ALA A 38 31.42 10.91 -14.39
C ALA A 38 30.91 10.43 -13.04
N ALA A 39 29.71 9.86 -13.04
CA ALA A 39 29.09 9.46 -11.80
C ALA A 39 29.96 8.36 -11.23
N GLU A 40 30.73 8.70 -10.20
CA GLU A 40 31.37 7.71 -9.37
C GLU A 40 30.24 6.77 -8.92
N LEU A 41 30.36 5.48 -9.26
CA LEU A 41 29.64 4.45 -8.51
C LEU A 41 29.83 4.76 -7.03
N PRO A 42 28.85 4.47 -6.14
CA PRO A 42 29.07 4.61 -4.70
C PRO A 42 30.48 4.11 -4.40
N PRO A 43 31.38 4.97 -3.86
CA PRO A 43 32.79 4.68 -3.96
C PRO A 43 33.02 3.29 -3.34
N GLY A 44 33.91 2.46 -3.92
CA GLY A 44 34.08 1.08 -3.46
C GLY A 44 33.40 -0.07 -4.21
N VAL A 45 32.37 0.18 -5.02
CA VAL A 45 31.71 -0.86 -5.84
C VAL A 45 32.72 -1.65 -6.71
N LEU A 46 33.78 -0.97 -7.14
CA LEU A 46 34.79 -1.46 -8.08
C LEU A 46 36.06 -2.02 -7.42
N GLU A 47 36.28 -1.78 -6.14
CA GLU A 47 37.57 -2.07 -5.46
C GLU A 47 37.72 -3.54 -5.04
N SER A 48 36.69 -4.36 -5.27
CA SER A 48 36.60 -5.74 -4.81
C SER A 48 37.36 -6.78 -5.64
N GLY A 49 37.73 -6.45 -6.88
CA GLY A 49 38.28 -7.40 -7.86
C GLY A 49 37.31 -8.51 -8.32
N LYS A 50 36.16 -8.69 -7.65
CA LYS A 50 35.12 -9.69 -7.98
C LYS A 50 33.95 -9.12 -8.78
N VAL A 51 33.74 -7.81 -8.68
CA VAL A 51 32.81 -7.04 -9.52
C VAL A 51 33.67 -6.33 -10.54
N ARG A 52 33.37 -6.55 -11.81
CA ARG A 52 33.97 -5.77 -12.89
C ARG A 52 32.87 -5.00 -13.57
N VAL A 53 33.04 -3.68 -13.70
CA VAL A 53 32.26 -2.93 -14.69
C VAL A 53 32.66 -3.48 -16.04
N GLU A 54 31.77 -4.28 -16.62
CA GLU A 54 31.96 -4.81 -17.95
C GLU A 54 31.86 -3.66 -18.94
N LYS A 55 30.86 -2.79 -18.72
CA LYS A 55 30.69 -1.59 -19.52
C LYS A 55 29.75 -0.57 -18.89
N THR A 56 30.05 0.70 -19.12
CA THR A 56 29.16 1.82 -18.85
C THR A 56 28.85 2.54 -20.15
N PHE A 57 27.58 2.86 -20.34
CA PHE A 57 27.09 3.57 -21.51
C PHE A 57 26.12 4.65 -21.12
N GLN A 58 26.13 5.75 -21.87
CA GLN A 58 25.04 6.70 -21.85
C GLN A 58 24.13 6.45 -23.06
N ALA A 59 22.84 6.33 -22.78
CA ALA A 59 21.84 6.08 -23.80
C ALA A 59 20.68 7.06 -23.67
N VAL A 60 20.21 7.55 -24.82
CA VAL A 60 19.01 8.38 -24.93
C VAL A 60 18.00 7.59 -25.78
N PRO A 61 16.76 7.45 -25.33
CA PRO A 61 15.75 6.77 -26.13
C PRO A 61 15.42 7.62 -27.36
N LYS A 62 15.45 7.01 -28.56
CA LYS A 62 15.08 7.72 -29.79
C LYS A 62 13.59 8.06 -29.76
N PRO A 63 13.17 9.16 -30.43
CA PRO A 63 11.75 9.49 -30.55
C PRO A 63 10.88 8.35 -31.10
N THR A 64 11.44 7.50 -31.97
CA THR A 64 10.77 6.32 -32.54
C THR A 64 10.53 5.21 -31.52
N ALA A 65 11.46 4.97 -30.60
CA ALA A 65 11.32 4.02 -29.50
C ALA A 65 10.24 4.43 -28.52
N VAL A 66 10.22 5.71 -28.18
CA VAL A 66 9.19 6.31 -27.31
C VAL A 66 7.82 6.16 -27.96
N ARG A 67 7.68 6.30 -29.28
CA ARG A 67 6.40 6.06 -29.97
C ARG A 67 5.97 4.60 -29.98
N ARG A 68 6.90 3.63 -30.12
CA ARG A 68 6.60 2.19 -30.16
C ARG A 68 6.29 1.59 -28.80
N SER A 69 6.95 2.06 -27.75
CA SER A 69 6.83 1.55 -26.37
C SER A 69 5.67 2.17 -25.58
N GLY A 70 4.70 2.77 -26.27
CA GLY A 70 3.64 3.53 -25.60
C GLY A 70 4.15 4.75 -24.83
N GLY A 71 5.44 5.09 -24.90
CA GLY A 71 6.03 6.31 -24.36
C GLY A 71 6.94 6.17 -23.13
N ILE A 72 7.04 4.96 -22.57
CA ILE A 72 8.09 4.59 -21.62
C ILE A 72 9.06 3.64 -22.35
N PRO A 73 10.19 4.15 -22.83
CA PRO A 73 11.14 3.33 -23.57
C PRO A 73 11.63 2.18 -22.69
N MET A 74 11.58 0.99 -23.26
CA MET A 74 12.04 -0.22 -22.61
C MET A 74 13.51 -0.43 -22.97
N LEU A 75 14.38 -0.61 -21.98
CA LEU A 75 15.78 -0.94 -22.16
C LEU A 75 15.96 -2.46 -22.24
N ASP A 76 16.21 -3.02 -23.43
CA ASP A 76 16.32 -4.47 -23.66
C ASP A 76 17.74 -4.88 -24.06
N LEU A 77 18.43 -5.61 -23.16
CA LEU A 77 19.81 -6.03 -23.39
C LEU A 77 20.08 -7.45 -22.90
N SER A 78 20.87 -8.18 -23.68
CA SER A 78 21.40 -9.50 -23.32
C SER A 78 22.89 -9.39 -23.03
N VAL A 79 23.32 -9.90 -21.88
CA VAL A 79 24.72 -9.91 -21.44
C VAL A 79 25.24 -11.34 -21.44
N PRO A 80 26.41 -11.63 -22.04
CA PRO A 80 27.02 -12.95 -21.96
C PRO A 80 27.64 -13.16 -20.58
N VAL A 81 27.35 -14.30 -19.96
CA VAL A 81 27.91 -14.73 -18.68
C VAL A 81 28.63 -16.08 -18.87
N GLY A 82 29.84 -16.17 -18.32
CA GLY A 82 30.60 -17.42 -18.25
C GLY A 82 30.04 -18.40 -17.20
N PRO A 83 30.53 -19.64 -17.16
CA PRO A 83 30.19 -20.60 -16.11
C PRO A 83 30.53 -20.02 -14.72
N GLY A 84 29.54 -19.93 -13.82
CA GLY A 84 29.72 -19.32 -12.50
C GLY A 84 29.84 -17.78 -12.53
N GLU A 85 29.52 -17.11 -13.64
CA GLU A 85 29.39 -15.66 -13.70
C GLU A 85 27.91 -15.22 -13.62
N GLY A 86 27.67 -14.08 -13.00
CA GLY A 86 26.38 -13.40 -12.96
C GLY A 86 26.47 -11.99 -13.56
N SER A 87 25.32 -11.36 -13.75
CA SER A 87 25.25 -9.96 -14.19
C SER A 87 24.14 -9.24 -13.46
N VAL A 88 24.40 -8.00 -13.06
CA VAL A 88 23.40 -7.07 -12.53
C VAL A 88 23.46 -5.80 -13.37
N LEU A 89 22.31 -5.20 -13.64
CA LEU A 89 22.20 -3.97 -14.39
C LEU A 89 21.92 -2.80 -13.45
N LEU A 90 22.81 -1.82 -13.43
CA LEU A 90 22.61 -0.56 -12.73
C LEU A 90 22.12 0.48 -13.74
N VAL A 91 20.99 1.11 -13.44
CA VAL A 91 20.43 2.21 -14.24
C VAL A 91 20.38 3.46 -13.38
N ARG A 92 21.21 4.44 -13.73
CA ARG A 92 21.24 5.78 -13.15
C ARG A 92 20.51 6.74 -14.07
N ARG A 93 19.62 7.52 -13.49
CA ARG A 93 18.83 8.53 -14.18
C ARG A 93 19.20 9.91 -13.68
N PHE A 94 19.40 10.86 -14.59
CA PHE A 94 19.56 12.27 -14.25
C PHE A 94 18.24 13.04 -14.43
N VAL A 95 17.91 13.89 -13.45
CA VAL A 95 16.73 14.76 -13.43
C VAL A 95 17.20 16.20 -13.47
N SER A 96 16.78 16.93 -14.52
CA SER A 96 17.08 18.35 -14.70
C SER A 96 16.21 19.20 -13.77
N ASP A 97 16.82 20.15 -13.07
CA ASP A 97 16.09 21.28 -12.50
C ASP A 97 15.89 22.32 -13.63
N SER A 98 14.68 22.86 -13.74
CA SER A 98 14.32 24.04 -14.53
C SER A 98 15.24 25.27 -14.32
N ARG A 99 16.01 25.32 -13.23
CA ARG A 99 16.90 26.46 -12.89
C ARG A 99 18.37 26.33 -13.31
N GLY A 100 18.75 25.33 -14.10
CA GLY A 100 20.07 25.29 -14.77
C GLY A 100 21.31 25.37 -13.86
N GLY A 101 21.19 24.98 -12.58
CA GLY A 101 22.31 24.98 -11.63
C GLY A 101 23.18 23.71 -11.71
N PRO A 102 24.42 23.72 -11.16
CA PRO A 102 25.43 22.69 -11.40
C PRO A 102 25.22 21.32 -10.73
N GLN A 103 24.09 21.06 -10.06
CA GLN A 103 23.84 19.78 -9.39
C GLN A 103 22.62 19.08 -9.98
N SER A 104 22.86 18.19 -10.95
CA SER A 104 21.83 17.32 -11.52
C SER A 104 21.39 16.31 -10.46
N ARG A 105 20.09 16.30 -10.10
CA ARG A 105 19.51 15.24 -9.27
C ARG A 105 19.69 13.91 -10.00
N SER A 106 20.05 12.83 -9.31
CA SER A 106 20.08 11.51 -9.94
C SER A 106 19.41 10.45 -9.07
N THR A 107 18.82 9.44 -9.69
CA THR A 107 18.26 8.26 -9.00
C THR A 107 18.88 7.00 -9.55
N VAL A 108 19.25 6.07 -8.66
CA VAL A 108 19.88 4.80 -9.01
C VAL A 108 18.92 3.65 -8.77
N THR A 109 18.85 2.71 -9.71
CA THR A 109 18.07 1.48 -9.59
C THR A 109 18.91 0.27 -10.03
N PHE A 110 18.69 -0.87 -9.39
CA PHE A 110 19.37 -2.13 -9.68
C PHE A 110 18.35 -3.13 -10.24
N HIS A 111 18.73 -3.84 -11.30
CA HIS A 111 17.86 -4.77 -12.00
C HIS A 111 18.58 -6.11 -12.19
N ARG A 112 17.90 -7.20 -11.85
CA ARG A 112 18.36 -8.57 -12.10
C ARG A 112 17.95 -9.03 -13.51
N PRO A 113 18.60 -10.07 -14.05
CA PRO A 113 18.13 -10.64 -15.31
C PRO A 113 16.78 -11.32 -15.12
N GLU A 114 15.89 -11.14 -16.09
CA GLU A 114 14.55 -11.75 -16.09
C GLU A 114 14.59 -13.20 -16.58
N GLU A 115 15.50 -13.52 -17.50
CA GLU A 115 15.57 -14.82 -18.17
C GLU A 115 17.01 -15.26 -18.35
N HIS A 116 17.27 -16.54 -18.08
CA HIS A 116 18.48 -17.25 -18.52
C HIS A 116 18.22 -17.89 -19.88
N ILE A 117 18.84 -17.37 -20.92
CA ILE A 117 18.75 -17.93 -22.27
C ILE A 117 19.86 -18.97 -22.42
N LEU A 118 19.50 -20.23 -22.24
CA LEU A 118 20.36 -21.37 -22.56
C LEU A 118 20.45 -21.53 -24.08
N THR A 119 21.64 -21.32 -24.63
CA THR A 119 21.91 -21.60 -26.05
C THR A 119 21.92 -23.11 -26.28
N ARG A 120 20.82 -23.66 -26.80
CA ARG A 120 20.73 -25.08 -27.21
C ARG A 120 21.70 -25.36 -28.37
N ARG A 121 22.39 -26.50 -28.28
CA ARG A 121 23.54 -26.88 -29.10
C ARG A 121 23.12 -27.61 -30.39
N THR A 122 23.70 -27.23 -31.52
CA THR A 122 23.88 -28.10 -32.70
C THR A 122 25.34 -28.01 -33.15
N GLY A 123 26.09 -29.12 -33.04
CA GLY A 123 27.40 -29.27 -33.68
C GLY A 123 28.62 -28.80 -32.88
N THR A 124 29.71 -29.55 -33.05
CA THR A 124 31.03 -29.42 -32.41
C THR A 124 31.75 -28.12 -32.78
N ARG A 125 31.70 -27.11 -31.92
CA ARG A 125 32.73 -26.06 -31.71
C ARG A 125 32.46 -25.33 -30.38
N VAL A 126 33.52 -24.74 -29.83
CA VAL A 126 33.70 -24.00 -28.55
C VAL A 126 32.41 -23.58 -27.83
N ALA A 127 32.32 -23.85 -26.52
CA ALA A 127 31.18 -23.49 -25.67
C ALA A 127 30.85 -21.99 -25.77
N ALA A 128 29.68 -21.66 -26.34
CA ALA A 128 29.18 -20.29 -26.35
C ALA A 128 28.73 -19.91 -24.91
N PRO A 129 29.07 -18.71 -24.42
CA PRO A 129 28.65 -18.27 -23.09
C PRO A 129 27.12 -18.19 -23.00
N ALA A 130 26.56 -18.49 -21.82
CA ALA A 130 25.14 -18.33 -21.56
C ALA A 130 24.77 -16.84 -21.64
N LEU A 131 23.56 -16.52 -22.10
CA LEU A 131 23.09 -15.13 -22.16
C LEU A 131 22.04 -14.90 -21.08
N VAL A 132 22.18 -13.80 -20.35
CA VAL A 132 21.16 -13.32 -19.42
C VAL A 132 20.52 -12.05 -19.98
N ARG A 133 19.19 -11.98 -19.94
CA ARG A 133 18.42 -10.87 -20.54
C ARG A 133 17.85 -9.94 -19.46
N PHE A 134 17.97 -8.64 -19.69
CA PHE A 134 17.36 -7.59 -18.87
C PHE A 134 16.34 -6.83 -19.70
N ARG A 135 15.16 -6.59 -19.11
CA ARG A 135 14.17 -5.65 -19.62
C ARG A 135 13.84 -4.64 -18.54
N VAL A 136 14.30 -3.40 -18.70
CA VAL A 136 14.11 -2.33 -17.72
C VAL A 136 13.28 -1.18 -18.30
N PRO A 137 12.11 -0.85 -17.73
CA PRO A 137 11.36 0.33 -18.16
C PRO A 137 12.06 1.62 -17.72
N VAL A 138 12.28 2.56 -18.65
CA VAL A 138 13.02 3.81 -18.40
C VAL A 138 12.09 5.02 -18.50
N ARG A 139 11.98 5.79 -17.42
CA ARG A 139 11.15 7.02 -17.33
C ARG A 139 11.81 8.23 -18.03
N ARG A 140 11.02 9.11 -18.65
CA ARG A 140 11.49 10.43 -19.15
C ARG A 140 11.41 11.50 -18.07
N SER A 141 12.33 12.46 -18.11
CA SER A 141 12.16 13.77 -17.45
C SER A 141 11.35 14.65 -18.42
N ALA A 142 10.24 15.23 -17.95
CA ALA A 142 9.37 16.04 -18.79
C ALA A 142 10.17 17.13 -19.53
N PRO A 143 9.89 17.42 -20.81
CA PRO A 143 10.50 18.57 -21.46
C PRO A 143 10.08 19.85 -20.71
N PRO A 144 11.00 20.80 -20.46
CA PRO A 144 10.57 22.13 -20.02
C PRO A 144 9.59 22.69 -21.05
N SER A 145 8.49 23.30 -20.56
CA SER A 145 7.50 23.94 -21.40
C SER A 145 8.19 24.88 -22.39
N ALA A 146 7.78 24.83 -23.65
CA ALA A 146 8.38 25.57 -24.74
C ALA A 146 8.45 27.08 -24.45
N ALA A 147 9.62 27.54 -24.00
CA ALA A 147 10.07 28.91 -24.18
C ALA A 147 11.21 28.90 -25.20
N PRO A 148 11.20 29.78 -26.21
CA PRO A 148 12.23 29.79 -27.24
C PRO A 148 13.48 30.45 -26.68
N GLN A 149 14.44 29.67 -26.21
CA GLN A 149 15.80 30.19 -25.98
C GLN A 149 16.83 29.43 -26.81
N ARG A 150 17.41 30.18 -27.76
CA ARG A 150 18.63 29.86 -28.47
C ARG A 150 19.78 29.77 -27.46
N ARG A 151 20.37 28.59 -27.26
CA ARG A 151 21.81 28.39 -26.91
C ARG A 151 22.17 26.89 -26.88
N GLY A 152 23.19 26.51 -27.66
CA GLY A 152 24.04 25.32 -27.49
C GLY A 152 23.42 23.92 -27.66
N ILE A 153 23.54 23.35 -28.87
CA ILE A 153 23.05 21.99 -29.25
C ILE A 153 23.68 20.85 -28.40
N ILE A 154 24.79 21.09 -27.70
CA ILE A 154 25.52 20.05 -26.96
C ILE A 154 25.09 19.97 -25.48
N GLY A 155 24.64 21.08 -24.86
CA GLY A 155 24.23 21.08 -23.45
C GLY A 155 22.89 20.39 -23.19
N ALA A 156 21.94 20.52 -24.13
CA ALA A 156 20.57 20.01 -23.96
C ALA A 156 20.40 18.48 -24.11
N ILE A 157 21.40 17.79 -24.69
CA ILE A 157 21.36 16.34 -24.96
C ILE A 157 21.82 15.53 -23.73
N VAL A 158 22.81 16.05 -22.98
CA VAL A 158 23.39 15.37 -21.79
C VAL A 158 22.34 15.20 -20.67
N HIS A 159 21.41 16.14 -20.52
CA HIS A 159 20.40 16.11 -19.45
C HIS A 159 19.21 15.14 -19.68
N LYS A 160 19.20 14.39 -20.78
CA LYS A 160 18.16 13.39 -21.12
C LYS A 160 18.68 11.96 -21.18
N ALA A 161 19.98 11.76 -20.96
CA ALA A 161 20.60 10.46 -21.00
C ALA A 161 20.36 9.69 -19.70
N ILE A 162 20.15 8.38 -19.83
CA ILE A 162 20.38 7.46 -18.73
C ILE A 162 21.80 6.94 -18.82
N GLU A 163 22.37 6.65 -17.66
CA GLU A 163 23.61 5.90 -17.57
C GLU A 163 23.27 4.46 -17.19
N VAL A 164 23.74 3.54 -18.01
CA VAL A 164 23.54 2.11 -17.86
C VAL A 164 24.90 1.48 -17.61
N THR A 165 25.07 0.88 -16.44
CA THR A 165 26.31 0.21 -16.04
C THR A 165 26.04 -1.28 -15.86
N ILE A 166 26.75 -2.09 -16.64
CA ILE A 166 26.70 -3.55 -16.59
C ILE A 166 27.77 -4.02 -15.63
N LEU A 167 27.34 -4.63 -14.53
CA LEU A 167 28.24 -5.20 -13.53
C LEU A 167 28.34 -6.70 -13.75
N LYS A 168 29.51 -7.15 -14.21
CA LYS A 168 29.85 -8.57 -14.26
C LYS A 168 30.36 -9.05 -12.93
N ILE A 169 29.94 -10.25 -12.59
CA ILE A 169 30.12 -10.84 -11.28
C ILE A 169 30.80 -12.18 -11.47
N VAL A 170 32.00 -12.34 -10.91
CA VAL A 170 32.75 -13.61 -10.90
C VAL A 170 32.46 -14.36 -9.60
N ASP A 171 32.44 -15.70 -9.64
CA ASP A 171 32.16 -16.65 -8.54
C ASP A 171 30.72 -16.62 -7.99
N VAL A 172 29.71 -16.72 -8.86
CA VAL A 172 28.33 -17.07 -8.46
C VAL A 172 28.31 -18.56 -8.13
N ALA A 173 28.64 -18.90 -6.89
CA ALA A 173 28.52 -20.27 -6.42
C ALA A 173 27.03 -20.68 -6.40
N ALA A 174 26.70 -21.75 -7.12
CA ALA A 174 25.42 -22.44 -6.98
C ALA A 174 25.38 -23.14 -5.60
N ASP A 175 24.30 -22.93 -4.86
CA ASP A 175 23.82 -23.75 -3.75
C ASP A 175 24.79 -24.04 -2.58
N VAL A 176 25.46 -23.00 -2.07
CA VAL A 176 26.04 -23.00 -0.71
C VAL A 176 25.22 -22.05 0.17
N ALA A 177 24.90 -22.45 1.40
CA ALA A 177 24.05 -21.71 2.34
C ALA A 177 24.40 -20.21 2.38
N LEU A 178 23.46 -19.37 1.92
CA LEU A 178 23.54 -17.90 1.82
C LEU A 178 24.20 -17.21 3.04
N PRO A 179 23.92 -17.60 4.30
CA PRO A 179 24.53 -16.97 5.48
C PRO A 179 26.05 -17.16 5.56
N ILE A 180 26.57 -18.31 5.13
CA ILE A 180 28.01 -18.62 5.15
C ILE A 180 28.74 -17.73 4.14
N LEU A 181 28.13 -17.47 2.99
CA LEU A 181 28.67 -16.57 1.98
C LEU A 181 28.64 -15.11 2.44
N ALA A 182 27.57 -14.70 3.12
CA ALA A 182 27.43 -13.39 3.73
C ALA A 182 28.51 -13.14 4.78
N GLU A 183 28.73 -14.13 5.65
CA GLU A 183 29.74 -14.07 6.72
C GLU A 183 31.16 -14.00 6.15
N ARG A 184 31.47 -14.84 5.15
CA ARG A 184 32.77 -14.80 4.47
C ARG A 184 33.01 -13.47 3.77
N TRP A 185 31.95 -12.84 3.25
CA TRP A 185 32.03 -11.52 2.67
C TRP A 185 32.28 -10.45 3.75
N GLU A 186 31.45 -10.37 4.80
CA GLU A 186 31.61 -9.42 5.91
C GLU A 186 33.02 -9.52 6.51
N LYS A 187 33.51 -10.74 6.75
CA LYS A 187 34.86 -10.98 7.27
C LYS A 187 35.95 -10.41 6.39
N ARG A 188 35.91 -10.67 5.08
CA ARG A 188 36.92 -10.15 4.14
C ARG A 188 36.86 -8.63 4.02
N SER A 189 35.66 -8.06 3.97
CA SER A 189 35.50 -6.61 3.86
C SER A 189 35.96 -5.91 5.15
N TRP A 190 35.75 -6.51 6.32
CA TRP A 190 36.29 -6.01 7.59
C TRP A 190 37.81 -6.16 7.67
N GLU A 191 38.40 -7.27 7.20
CA GLU A 191 39.85 -7.45 7.14
C GLU A 191 40.55 -6.35 6.30
N LYS A 192 39.94 -5.91 5.19
CA LYS A 192 40.46 -4.80 4.37
C LYS A 192 40.54 -3.48 5.14
N GLU A 193 39.51 -3.17 5.90
CA GLU A 193 39.42 -1.96 6.73
C GLU A 193 40.12 -2.12 8.10
N ARG A 194 40.82 -3.25 8.32
CA ARG A 194 41.47 -3.63 9.59
C ARG A 194 40.50 -3.66 10.78
N LEU A 195 39.25 -3.96 10.50
CA LEU A 195 38.18 -4.16 11.48
C LEU A 195 38.03 -5.63 11.85
N SER A 196 37.32 -5.89 12.94
CA SER A 196 37.09 -7.24 13.45
C SER A 196 36.06 -7.26 14.55
N GLU A 197 35.37 -8.38 14.67
CA GLU A 197 34.38 -8.58 15.71
C GLU A 197 35.00 -8.67 17.10
N GLY A 198 34.21 -8.32 18.11
CA GLY A 198 34.56 -8.45 19.51
C GLY A 198 34.51 -7.13 20.25
N TRP A 199 35.05 -7.17 21.47
CA TRP A 199 35.04 -6.05 22.39
C TRP A 199 36.11 -5.02 22.03
N LEU A 200 35.71 -3.76 22.12
CA LEU A 200 36.54 -2.60 21.84
C LEU A 200 36.56 -1.67 23.05
N ARG A 201 37.69 -1.03 23.29
CA ARG A 201 37.79 0.05 24.27
C ARG A 201 37.50 1.38 23.59
N VAL A 202 36.65 2.18 24.22
CA VAL A 202 36.21 3.47 23.70
C VAL A 202 36.86 4.59 24.50
N ASP A 203 37.60 5.45 23.80
CA ASP A 203 38.08 6.72 24.31
C ASP A 203 37.71 7.83 23.31
N ARG A 204 37.63 9.08 23.81
CA ARG A 204 37.14 10.23 23.02
C ARG A 204 37.96 10.44 21.75
N GLU A 205 39.28 10.39 21.85
CA GLU A 205 40.20 10.70 20.76
C GLU A 205 40.14 9.62 19.67
N LYS A 206 40.19 8.35 20.05
CA LYS A 206 40.10 7.22 19.13
C LYS A 206 38.73 7.07 18.51
N LEU A 207 37.66 7.35 19.27
CA LEU A 207 36.31 7.35 18.73
C LEU A 207 36.13 8.46 17.69
N ALA A 208 36.62 9.69 17.97
CA ALA A 208 36.63 10.78 16.99
C ALA A 208 37.42 10.41 15.72
N ALA A 209 38.52 9.66 15.87
CA ALA A 209 39.32 9.16 14.76
C ALA A 209 38.76 7.90 14.07
N LYS A 210 37.63 7.34 14.55
CA LYS A 210 37.03 6.06 14.10
C LYS A 210 38.00 4.86 14.19
N LYS A 211 38.96 4.89 15.11
CA LYS A 211 40.05 3.90 15.25
C LYS A 211 40.10 3.34 16.68
N LEU A 212 39.09 2.55 17.03
CA LEU A 212 39.00 1.93 18.35
C LEU A 212 39.93 0.72 18.46
N ASP A 213 40.47 0.50 19.66
CA ASP A 213 41.36 -0.62 19.94
C ASP A 213 40.58 -1.85 20.41
N ARG A 214 41.01 -3.02 19.96
CA ARG A 214 40.54 -4.29 20.53
C ARG A 214 40.87 -4.37 22.01
N TRP A 215 39.91 -4.92 22.74
CA TRP A 215 40.04 -5.14 24.17
C TRP A 215 39.39 -6.47 24.55
N GLN A 216 39.94 -7.15 25.55
CA GLN A 216 39.32 -8.36 26.10
C GLN A 216 38.68 -8.04 27.45
N PRO A 217 37.43 -8.47 27.69
CA PRO A 217 36.76 -8.30 28.97
C PRO A 217 37.54 -8.83 30.17
N GLU A 218 37.96 -7.93 31.06
CA GLU A 218 38.68 -8.27 32.29
C GLU A 218 37.82 -8.06 33.54
N LYS A 219 37.78 -9.05 34.42
CA LYS A 219 36.98 -9.03 35.66
C LYS A 219 37.35 -7.86 36.58
N LYS A 220 38.63 -7.47 36.63
CA LYS A 220 39.11 -6.34 37.43
C LYS A 220 38.51 -5.01 36.97
N THR A 221 38.47 -4.79 35.66
CA THR A 221 37.99 -3.55 35.05
C THR A 221 36.47 -3.47 35.14
N LEU A 222 35.77 -4.54 34.71
CA LEU A 222 34.31 -4.60 34.72
C LEU A 222 33.71 -4.68 36.13
N GLY A 223 34.43 -5.27 37.09
CA GLY A 223 33.99 -5.38 38.48
C GLY A 223 34.17 -4.09 39.30
N SER A 224 34.83 -3.06 38.75
CA SER A 224 35.10 -1.81 39.47
C SER A 224 33.92 -0.82 39.49
N GLY A 225 32.82 -1.13 38.80
CA GLY A 225 31.60 -0.33 38.78
C GLY A 225 30.83 -0.51 37.46
N ARG A 226 29.75 0.25 37.28
CA ARG A 226 28.98 0.24 36.04
C ARG A 226 29.81 0.70 34.84
N SER A 227 29.58 0.07 33.70
CA SER A 227 30.26 0.34 32.42
C SER A 227 29.27 0.82 31.36
N LEU A 228 29.75 1.54 30.35
CA LEU A 228 28.94 1.95 29.19
C LEU A 228 29.28 1.05 27.98
N LEU A 229 28.26 0.52 27.31
CA LEU A 229 28.37 -0.31 26.11
C LEU A 229 27.71 0.36 24.90
N LEU A 230 28.41 0.42 23.78
CA LEU A 230 27.89 0.92 22.50
C LEU A 230 27.64 -0.23 21.52
N LEU A 231 26.42 -0.32 20.95
CA LEU A 231 26.02 -1.36 19.99
C LEU A 231 25.55 -0.76 18.67
N HIS A 232 26.30 -1.02 17.59
CA HIS A 232 26.04 -0.43 16.27
C HIS A 232 24.95 -1.19 15.48
N GLY A 233 24.50 -0.56 14.39
CA GLY A 233 23.42 -1.05 13.54
C GLY A 233 23.89 -1.91 12.36
N THR A 234 22.94 -2.17 11.46
CA THR A 234 23.17 -2.85 10.18
C THR A 234 24.17 -2.07 9.36
N PHE A 235 25.08 -2.78 8.68
CA PHE A 235 26.03 -2.18 7.77
C PHE A 235 26.97 -1.14 8.43
N SER A 236 27.35 -1.33 9.70
CA SER A 236 28.15 -0.36 10.46
C SER A 236 29.23 -1.04 11.33
N ASN A 237 29.95 -0.23 12.09
CA ASN A 237 30.79 -0.57 13.24
C ASN A 237 30.71 0.54 14.28
N ALA A 238 31.17 0.28 15.50
CA ALA A 238 31.10 1.20 16.63
C ALA A 238 31.81 2.53 16.37
N GLY A 239 33.00 2.49 15.77
CA GLY A 239 33.76 3.70 15.44
C GLY A 239 32.95 4.66 14.55
N SER A 240 32.28 4.12 13.53
CA SER A 240 31.54 4.93 12.57
C SER A 240 30.17 5.36 13.09
N ALA A 241 29.46 4.48 13.79
CA ALA A 241 28.15 4.77 14.36
C ALA A 241 28.18 5.91 15.38
N PHE A 242 29.21 5.95 16.24
CA PHE A 242 29.20 6.79 17.44
C PHE A 242 30.21 7.94 17.44
N HIS A 243 31.05 8.12 16.41
CA HIS A 243 32.10 9.16 16.39
C HIS A 243 31.61 10.59 16.64
N GLU A 244 30.37 10.92 16.25
CA GLU A 244 29.79 12.25 16.45
C GLU A 244 29.64 12.61 17.94
N LEU A 245 29.46 11.61 18.82
CA LEU A 245 29.42 11.83 20.28
C LEU A 245 30.77 12.36 20.82
N ALA A 246 31.88 12.10 20.13
CA ALA A 246 33.20 12.58 20.56
C ALA A 246 33.44 14.07 20.28
N LYS A 247 32.66 14.68 19.38
CA LYS A 247 32.82 16.08 18.98
C LYS A 247 32.26 17.06 20.02
N GLY A 248 31.23 16.65 20.76
CA GLY A 248 30.58 17.45 21.80
C GLY A 248 31.18 17.27 23.20
N ASP A 249 30.42 17.68 24.23
CA ASP A 249 30.76 17.57 25.66
C ASP A 249 30.30 16.24 26.30
N PHE A 250 29.79 15.30 25.49
CA PHE A 250 29.24 14.02 25.94
C PHE A 250 30.19 13.26 26.88
N PHE A 251 31.45 13.08 26.47
CA PHE A 251 32.46 12.37 27.27
C PHE A 251 32.76 13.07 28.59
N ASP A 252 32.77 14.40 28.60
CA ASP A 252 33.01 15.20 29.81
C ASP A 252 31.87 15.01 30.82
N ARG A 253 30.63 14.91 30.33
CA ARG A 253 29.42 14.73 31.14
C ARG A 253 29.26 13.31 31.70
N ILE A 254 29.70 12.28 30.99
CA ILE A 254 29.58 10.88 31.45
C ILE A 254 30.79 10.37 32.23
N LYS A 255 31.93 11.08 32.16
CA LYS A 255 33.17 10.72 32.86
C LYS A 255 32.99 10.45 34.37
N PRO A 256 32.17 11.21 35.13
CA PRO A 256 31.93 10.91 36.54
C PRO A 256 31.25 9.56 36.78
N LEU A 257 30.54 9.00 35.80
CA LEU A 257 29.81 7.75 35.93
C LEU A 257 30.65 6.53 35.56
N TYR A 258 31.35 6.61 34.43
CA TYR A 258 32.02 5.46 33.84
C TYR A 258 33.55 5.55 33.93
N GLY A 259 34.12 6.74 34.09
CA GLY A 259 35.56 6.94 33.92
C GLY A 259 36.02 6.38 32.57
N ASP A 260 36.98 5.46 32.60
CA ASP A 260 37.51 4.79 31.40
C ASP A 260 36.77 3.48 31.05
N ARG A 261 35.66 3.15 31.73
CA ARG A 261 34.86 1.93 31.51
C ARG A 261 33.82 2.11 30.39
N ILE A 262 34.28 2.56 29.23
CA ILE A 262 33.43 2.75 28.05
C ILE A 262 33.92 1.77 26.98
N PHE A 263 32.99 0.97 26.48
CA PHE A 263 33.26 -0.13 25.58
C PHE A 263 32.27 -0.14 24.42
N ALA A 264 32.65 -0.81 23.35
CA ALA A 264 31.76 -1.11 22.24
C ALA A 264 31.91 -2.58 21.85
N PHE A 265 30.92 -3.11 21.15
CA PHE A 265 30.98 -4.46 20.60
C PHE A 265 30.73 -4.41 19.09
N ASP A 266 31.76 -4.77 18.34
CA ASP A 266 31.70 -4.86 16.89
C ASP A 266 31.24 -6.28 16.50
N HIS A 267 30.27 -6.36 15.60
CA HIS A 267 29.69 -7.63 15.16
C HIS A 267 29.19 -7.59 13.72
N PHE A 268 29.16 -8.75 13.06
CA PHE A 268 28.49 -8.89 11.78
C PHE A 268 26.98 -8.71 11.91
N SER A 269 26.40 -8.00 10.95
CA SER A 269 25.01 -7.54 11.00
C SER A 269 24.16 -7.99 9.83
N VAL A 270 24.78 -8.49 8.76
CA VAL A 270 24.09 -8.99 7.56
C VAL A 270 23.92 -10.51 7.62
N SER A 271 24.99 -11.21 7.98
CA SER A 271 25.06 -12.68 7.97
C SER A 271 24.49 -13.34 9.23
N ARG A 272 24.55 -12.66 10.38
CA ARG A 272 24.18 -13.20 11.69
C ARG A 272 22.90 -12.58 12.23
N THR A 273 22.15 -13.32 13.03
CA THR A 273 20.96 -12.81 13.73
C THR A 273 21.36 -11.97 14.95
N PRO A 274 20.47 -11.09 15.46
CA PRO A 274 20.73 -10.34 16.69
C PRO A 274 20.96 -11.25 17.91
N GLU A 275 20.28 -12.40 17.97
CA GLU A 275 20.49 -13.41 19.01
C GLU A 275 21.90 -13.99 18.98
N GLN A 276 22.43 -14.32 17.79
CA GLN A 276 23.81 -14.78 17.65
C GLN A 276 24.82 -13.71 18.09
N ASN A 277 24.58 -12.44 17.75
CA ASN A 277 25.43 -11.35 18.19
C ASN A 277 25.38 -11.16 19.73
N ALA A 278 24.20 -11.29 20.33
CA ALA A 278 24.02 -11.23 21.78
C ALA A 278 24.76 -12.37 22.50
N ARG A 279 24.68 -13.59 21.96
CA ARG A 279 25.42 -14.77 22.47
C ARG A 279 26.92 -14.54 22.46
N MET A 280 27.47 -14.10 21.33
CA MET A 280 28.91 -13.81 21.21
C MET A 280 29.38 -12.75 22.20
N LEU A 281 28.55 -11.73 22.45
CA LEU A 281 28.87 -10.65 23.39
C LEU A 281 29.05 -11.19 24.81
N VAL A 282 28.12 -12.01 25.29
CA VAL A 282 28.14 -12.53 26.67
C VAL A 282 29.13 -13.66 26.88
N GLU A 283 29.37 -14.49 25.85
CA GLU A 283 30.36 -15.57 25.92
C GLU A 283 31.79 -15.03 26.12
N ALA A 284 32.06 -13.83 25.60
CA ALA A 284 33.34 -13.14 25.78
C ALA A 284 33.52 -12.49 27.17
N LEU A 285 32.45 -12.37 27.98
CA LEU A 285 32.55 -11.85 29.35
C LEU A 285 33.15 -12.89 30.30
N PRO A 286 33.96 -12.48 31.29
CA PRO A 286 34.49 -13.40 32.31
C PRO A 286 33.39 -13.89 33.26
N ASP A 287 33.69 -14.87 34.12
CA ASP A 287 32.73 -15.33 35.12
C ASP A 287 32.45 -14.26 36.19
N GLY A 288 31.18 -13.88 36.29
CA GLY A 288 30.66 -12.86 37.19
C GLY A 288 29.47 -12.15 36.57
N VAL A 289 28.78 -11.32 37.36
CA VAL A 289 27.68 -10.47 36.89
C VAL A 289 28.21 -9.04 36.78
N PHE A 290 28.09 -8.44 35.60
CA PHE A 290 28.59 -7.09 35.32
C PHE A 290 27.45 -6.18 34.85
N GLU A 291 27.43 -4.95 35.37
CA GLU A 291 26.39 -3.98 35.05
C GLU A 291 26.82 -3.06 33.90
N PHE A 292 25.97 -2.98 32.88
CA PHE A 292 26.16 -2.12 31.72
C PHE A 292 24.98 -1.18 31.53
N ASP A 293 25.26 0.11 31.36
CA ASP A 293 24.38 1.01 30.65
C ASP A 293 24.68 0.91 29.14
N VAL A 294 23.68 1.05 28.26
CA VAL A 294 23.84 0.74 26.84
C VAL A 294 23.29 1.85 25.94
N ILE A 295 24.04 2.21 24.89
CA ILE A 295 23.54 3.03 23.78
C ILE A 295 23.53 2.16 22.54
N THR A 296 22.39 2.09 21.87
CA THR A 296 22.23 1.31 20.64
C THR A 296 21.88 2.20 19.47
N HIS A 297 22.22 1.77 18.25
CA HIS A 297 21.75 2.40 17.01
C HIS A 297 21.11 1.35 16.10
N SER A 298 19.93 1.66 15.54
CA SER A 298 19.28 0.83 14.54
C SER A 298 19.13 -0.63 15.00
N ARG A 299 19.51 -1.62 14.19
CA ARG A 299 19.52 -3.06 14.53
C ARG A 299 20.23 -3.41 15.84
N GLY A 300 21.18 -2.59 16.31
CA GLY A 300 21.86 -2.80 17.60
C GLY A 300 20.87 -2.84 18.78
N GLY A 301 19.72 -2.16 18.67
CA GLY A 301 18.63 -2.27 19.64
C GLY A 301 18.10 -3.69 19.74
N LEU A 302 17.91 -4.39 18.61
CA LEU A 302 17.45 -5.78 18.60
C LEU A 302 18.47 -6.75 19.22
N VAL A 303 19.77 -6.45 19.11
CA VAL A 303 20.83 -7.23 19.79
C VAL A 303 20.67 -7.10 21.31
N LEU A 304 20.50 -5.86 21.80
CA LEU A 304 20.26 -5.60 23.22
C LEU A 304 18.96 -6.24 23.73
N ARG A 305 17.88 -6.17 22.95
CA ARG A 305 16.61 -6.77 23.32
C ARG A 305 16.72 -8.29 23.46
N ASN A 306 17.40 -8.97 22.52
CA ASN A 306 17.71 -10.40 22.68
C ASN A 306 18.59 -10.70 23.90
N LEU A 307 19.56 -9.83 24.18
CA LEU A 307 20.45 -9.95 25.33
C LEU A 307 19.71 -9.88 26.67
N VAL A 308 18.71 -9.01 26.78
CA VAL A 308 18.01 -8.70 28.04
C VAL A 308 16.73 -9.52 28.18
N GLU A 309 15.87 -9.49 27.17
CA GLU A 309 14.54 -10.09 27.19
C GLU A 309 14.60 -11.60 26.95
N LYS A 310 15.60 -12.07 26.18
CA LYS A 310 15.84 -13.50 25.92
C LYS A 310 17.10 -14.03 26.61
N SER A 311 17.49 -13.45 27.74
CA SER A 311 18.68 -13.86 28.51
C SER A 311 18.69 -15.37 28.86
N ALA A 312 17.52 -15.96 29.12
CA ALA A 312 17.39 -17.40 29.38
C ALA A 312 17.83 -18.26 28.18
N ALA A 313 17.60 -17.81 26.95
CA ALA A 313 18.02 -18.51 25.72
C ALA A 313 19.54 -18.43 25.47
N LEU A 314 20.24 -17.57 26.22
CA LEU A 314 21.71 -17.43 26.19
C LEU A 314 22.43 -18.31 27.24
N GLY A 315 21.67 -19.09 28.00
CA GLY A 315 22.21 -20.00 29.02
C GLY A 315 22.94 -19.28 30.16
N VAL A 316 23.92 -19.96 30.77
CA VAL A 316 24.67 -19.42 31.92
C VAL A 316 25.45 -18.15 31.57
N ALA A 317 25.92 -18.01 30.32
CA ALA A 317 26.61 -16.82 29.87
C ALA A 317 25.71 -15.57 29.90
N GLY A 318 24.41 -15.72 29.60
CA GLY A 318 23.44 -14.63 29.67
C GLY A 318 23.35 -13.98 31.06
N GLN A 319 23.58 -14.74 32.13
CA GLN A 319 23.56 -14.24 33.51
C GLN A 319 24.74 -13.31 33.83
N ARG A 320 25.79 -13.30 32.99
CA ARG A 320 26.95 -12.43 33.18
C ARG A 320 26.66 -10.96 32.87
N PHE A 321 25.60 -10.68 32.14
CA PHE A 321 25.20 -9.33 31.73
C PHE A 321 23.99 -8.86 32.55
N ARG A 322 24.13 -7.73 33.22
CA ARG A 322 23.04 -7.02 33.88
C ARG A 322 22.84 -5.66 33.23
N LEU A 323 21.64 -5.40 32.71
CA LEU A 323 21.30 -4.08 32.21
C LEU A 323 21.08 -3.10 33.39
N GLY A 324 21.75 -1.96 33.34
CA GLY A 324 21.48 -0.80 34.19
C GLY A 324 20.36 0.07 33.60
N HIS A 325 20.66 0.74 32.50
CA HIS A 325 19.72 1.54 31.69
C HIS A 325 20.16 1.55 30.22
N ALA A 326 19.21 1.62 29.29
CA ALA A 326 19.53 1.65 27.87
C ALA A 326 18.83 2.76 27.09
N VAL A 327 19.53 3.29 26.09
CA VAL A 327 18.98 4.24 25.11
C VAL A 327 18.92 3.57 23.74
N LEU A 328 17.69 3.34 23.27
CA LEU A 328 17.39 2.79 21.97
C LEU A 328 17.29 3.93 20.95
N VAL A 329 18.32 4.10 20.12
CA VAL A 329 18.35 5.16 19.09
C VAL A 329 17.97 4.55 17.74
N ALA A 330 16.86 5.03 17.16
CA ALA A 330 16.36 4.59 15.86
C ALA A 330 16.18 3.07 15.74
N SER A 331 15.89 2.38 16.84
CA SER A 331 15.79 0.93 16.88
C SER A 331 14.50 0.43 16.21
N PRO A 332 14.55 -0.53 15.28
CA PRO A 332 13.37 -1.07 14.62
C PRO A 332 12.67 -2.10 15.50
N ASN A 333 12.10 -1.68 16.63
CA ASN A 333 11.52 -2.60 17.61
C ASN A 333 10.31 -3.37 17.05
N GLU A 334 9.50 -2.73 16.19
CA GLU A 334 8.44 -3.38 15.39
C GLU A 334 8.92 -3.80 13.99
N GLY A 335 10.23 -3.82 13.76
CA GLY A 335 10.82 -4.06 12.45
C GLY A 335 10.74 -2.88 11.48
N THR A 336 11.17 -3.11 10.24
CA THR A 336 11.13 -2.15 9.14
C THR A 336 10.58 -2.79 7.86
N PRO A 337 9.71 -2.09 7.11
CA PRO A 337 9.28 -2.51 5.78
C PRO A 337 10.44 -2.76 4.79
N LEU A 338 11.61 -2.13 5.00
CA LEU A 338 12.78 -2.31 4.15
C LEU A 338 13.38 -3.71 4.23
N ALA A 339 13.19 -4.42 5.35
CA ALA A 339 13.70 -5.77 5.55
C ALA A 339 12.77 -6.87 5.00
N THR A 340 11.67 -6.49 4.35
CA THR A 340 10.68 -7.42 3.76
C THR A 340 11.27 -8.11 2.51
N PRO A 341 11.42 -9.45 2.49
CA PRO A 341 12.07 -10.18 1.40
C PRO A 341 11.48 -9.91 0.00
N GLU A 342 10.16 -9.70 -0.09
CA GLU A 342 9.42 -9.52 -1.36
C GLU A 342 9.73 -8.19 -2.06
N ARG A 343 10.45 -7.27 -1.39
CA ARG A 343 10.73 -5.91 -1.88
C ARG A 343 12.21 -5.63 -2.12
N TRP A 344 13.05 -6.67 -2.14
CA TRP A 344 14.51 -6.56 -2.07
C TRP A 344 15.16 -5.68 -3.15
N GLU A 345 14.76 -5.82 -4.41
CA GLU A 345 15.29 -4.99 -5.51
C GLU A 345 15.05 -3.50 -5.27
N ARG A 346 13.90 -3.16 -4.68
CA ARG A 346 13.56 -1.78 -4.30
C ARG A 346 14.33 -1.34 -3.05
N THR A 347 14.53 -2.23 -2.07
CA THR A 347 15.33 -1.94 -0.86
C THR A 347 16.77 -1.59 -1.21
N VAL A 348 17.42 -2.34 -2.10
CA VAL A 348 18.80 -2.07 -2.53
C VAL A 348 18.88 -0.71 -3.25
N GLY A 349 17.90 -0.41 -4.11
CA GLY A 349 17.76 0.92 -4.70
C GLY A 349 17.55 2.03 -3.66
N TRP A 350 16.71 1.78 -2.66
CA TRP A 350 16.44 2.73 -1.56
C TRP A 350 17.69 3.07 -0.77
N ILE A 351 18.44 2.04 -0.31
CA ILE A 351 19.68 2.20 0.44
C ILE A 351 20.72 2.96 -0.38
N ALA A 352 20.91 2.59 -1.65
CA ALA A 352 21.85 3.29 -2.53
C ALA A 352 21.52 4.79 -2.69
N ASN A 353 20.24 5.13 -2.85
CA ASN A 353 19.84 6.53 -2.95
C ASN A 353 19.91 7.27 -1.62
N LEU A 354 19.59 6.63 -0.50
CA LEU A 354 19.73 7.22 0.83
C LEU A 354 21.18 7.65 1.08
N LEU A 355 22.13 6.80 0.70
CA LEU A 355 23.56 7.08 0.85
C LEU A 355 24.05 8.18 -0.09
N GLU A 356 23.53 8.26 -1.32
CA GLU A 356 23.83 9.37 -2.23
C GLU A 356 23.20 10.70 -1.79
N MET A 357 22.05 10.65 -1.12
CA MET A 357 21.38 11.83 -0.59
C MET A 357 22.10 12.37 0.64
N PHE A 358 22.69 11.48 1.44
CA PHE A 358 23.35 11.79 2.70
C PHE A 358 24.77 11.19 2.69
N PRO A 359 25.72 11.78 1.93
CA PRO A 359 27.07 11.25 1.79
C PRO A 359 27.86 11.25 3.11
N ASP A 360 27.60 12.22 3.99
CA ASP A 360 28.16 12.27 5.35
C ASP A 360 27.31 11.39 6.29
N ASN A 361 27.54 10.07 6.28
CA ASN A 361 26.78 9.12 7.10
C ASN A 361 27.67 8.17 7.95
N PRO A 362 27.15 7.68 9.09
CA PRO A 362 27.82 6.74 10.01
C PRO A 362 28.08 5.33 9.43
N PHE A 363 27.73 5.06 8.18
CA PHE A 363 28.08 3.80 7.49
C PHE A 363 29.36 3.91 6.65
N THR A 364 29.96 5.09 6.51
CA THR A 364 31.10 5.37 5.62
C THR A 364 32.48 4.92 6.12
N THR A 365 32.59 3.80 6.83
CA THR A 365 33.90 3.18 7.12
C THR A 365 34.46 2.57 5.84
N GLY A 366 35.06 3.42 5.01
CA GLY A 366 35.48 3.08 3.67
C GLY A 366 34.30 3.03 2.72
N ALA A 367 34.34 3.84 1.67
CA ALA A 367 33.34 3.74 0.63
C ALA A 367 33.39 2.33 -0.02
N SER A 368 34.60 1.81 -0.24
CA SER A 368 34.98 0.38 -0.48
C SER A 368 33.90 -0.60 -0.04
N TRP A 369 33.58 -0.52 1.24
CA TRP A 369 32.76 -1.45 2.00
C TRP A 369 31.26 -1.39 1.62
N ILE A 370 30.70 -0.20 1.45
CA ILE A 370 29.29 0.02 1.07
C ILE A 370 29.01 -0.44 -0.35
N GLY A 371 29.90 -0.08 -1.28
CA GLY A 371 29.75 -0.46 -2.67
C GLY A 371 29.80 -1.97 -2.86
N GLU A 372 30.69 -2.64 -2.13
CA GLU A 372 30.75 -4.11 -2.06
C GLU A 372 29.47 -4.71 -1.48
N ALA A 373 28.95 -4.14 -0.39
CA ALA A 373 27.72 -4.61 0.25
C ALA A 373 26.53 -4.53 -0.71
N ILE A 374 26.30 -3.37 -1.33
CA ILE A 374 25.19 -3.15 -2.27
C ILE A 374 25.24 -4.15 -3.43
N VAL A 375 26.42 -4.37 -4.01
CA VAL A 375 26.56 -5.34 -5.10
C VAL A 375 26.42 -6.77 -4.60
N TRP A 376 26.93 -7.09 -3.43
CA TRP A 376 26.75 -8.40 -2.81
C TRP A 376 25.27 -8.71 -2.52
N LEU A 377 24.51 -7.73 -2.01
CA LEU A 377 23.06 -7.83 -1.78
C LEU A 377 22.30 -7.98 -3.09
N ALA A 378 22.70 -7.24 -4.13
CA ALA A 378 22.11 -7.35 -5.47
C ALA A 378 22.39 -8.72 -6.14
N ARG A 379 23.54 -9.36 -5.84
CA ARG A 379 23.92 -10.69 -6.33
C ARG A 379 23.06 -11.83 -5.77
N HIS A 380 22.62 -11.69 -4.51
CA HIS A 380 22.01 -12.78 -3.74
C HIS A 380 20.51 -12.55 -3.50
N ALA A 381 19.84 -11.87 -4.46
CA ALA A 381 18.44 -11.44 -4.43
C ALA A 381 17.39 -12.57 -4.44
N SER A 382 17.70 -13.73 -3.88
CA SER A 382 16.82 -14.91 -3.81
C SER A 382 16.67 -15.51 -2.41
N GLY A 383 17.22 -14.92 -1.33
CA GLY A 383 17.16 -15.58 -0.04
C GLY A 383 17.22 -14.70 1.22
N ASN A 384 16.65 -15.27 2.28
CA ASN A 384 16.41 -14.70 3.59
C ASN A 384 17.74 -14.51 4.35
N LEU A 385 18.38 -13.34 4.25
CA LEU A 385 19.61 -13.04 5.01
C LEU A 385 19.28 -12.94 6.49
N PRO A 386 19.83 -13.79 7.37
CA PRO A 386 19.38 -13.85 8.77
C PRO A 386 19.50 -12.52 9.51
N GLY A 387 20.56 -11.75 9.26
CA GLY A 387 20.76 -10.45 9.90
C GLY A 387 19.82 -9.37 9.40
N ILE A 388 19.48 -9.35 8.11
CA ILE A 388 18.54 -8.37 7.56
C ILE A 388 17.10 -8.77 7.83
N ASN A 389 16.73 -10.03 7.59
CA ASN A 389 15.40 -10.57 7.87
C ASN A 389 15.03 -10.50 9.35
N SER A 390 16.00 -10.45 10.26
CA SER A 390 15.71 -10.21 11.69
C SER A 390 15.02 -8.88 11.99
N MET A 391 15.01 -7.95 11.05
CA MET A 391 14.29 -6.68 11.15
C MET A 391 12.98 -6.68 10.34
N ASN A 392 12.55 -7.81 9.77
CA ASN A 392 11.29 -7.90 9.04
C ASN A 392 10.11 -7.69 10.01
N ALA A 393 9.31 -6.65 9.77
CA ALA A 393 8.16 -6.31 10.63
C ALA A 393 7.11 -7.42 10.73
N ALA A 394 6.99 -8.24 9.68
CA ALA A 394 6.12 -9.43 9.66
C ALA A 394 6.87 -10.73 9.99
N GLY A 395 8.15 -10.65 10.39
CA GLY A 395 9.00 -11.82 10.63
C GLY A 395 8.89 -12.37 12.05
N ASP A 396 9.15 -13.67 12.18
CA ASP A 396 9.06 -14.42 13.44
C ASP A 396 9.91 -13.79 14.56
N LEU A 397 11.14 -13.35 14.26
CA LEU A 397 12.05 -12.76 15.25
C LEU A 397 11.48 -11.49 15.91
N ILE A 398 10.84 -10.61 15.12
CA ILE A 398 10.17 -9.42 15.66
C ILE A 398 8.94 -9.85 16.44
N SER A 399 8.13 -10.77 15.90
CA SER A 399 6.94 -11.28 16.59
C SER A 399 7.26 -11.90 17.95
N GLU A 400 8.37 -12.65 18.06
CA GLU A 400 8.85 -13.27 19.29
C GLU A 400 9.40 -12.25 20.30
N LEU A 401 10.11 -11.21 19.85
CA LEU A 401 10.54 -10.13 20.75
C LEU A 401 9.35 -9.29 21.26
N GLN A 402 8.29 -9.24 20.48
CA GLN A 402 7.04 -8.55 20.82
C GLN A 402 6.07 -9.46 21.59
N ALA A 403 6.49 -10.67 21.97
CA ALA A 403 5.72 -11.60 22.79
C ALA A 403 6.21 -11.56 24.25
N PRO A 404 5.38 -11.95 25.23
CA PRO A 404 5.79 -12.03 26.62
C PRO A 404 7.03 -12.94 26.82
N PRO A 405 7.88 -12.66 27.83
CA PRO A 405 7.72 -11.63 28.86
C PRO A 405 8.05 -10.22 28.38
N ALA A 406 7.33 -9.23 28.89
CA ALA A 406 7.61 -7.82 28.62
C ALA A 406 9.03 -7.45 29.06
N PRO A 407 9.69 -6.48 28.40
CA PRO A 407 10.99 -5.98 28.82
C PRO A 407 10.96 -5.46 30.26
N PRO A 408 12.11 -5.43 30.95
CA PRO A 408 12.14 -4.95 32.33
C PRO A 408 11.58 -3.53 32.40
N ALA A 409 10.70 -3.30 33.39
CA ALA A 409 10.12 -1.99 33.60
C ALA A 409 11.23 -0.94 33.75
N ASP A 410 11.04 0.23 33.13
CA ASP A 410 12.00 1.33 33.21
C ASP A 410 13.41 1.02 32.65
N ALA A 411 13.58 -0.03 31.84
CA ALA A 411 14.88 -0.37 31.27
C ALA A 411 15.34 0.54 30.13
N TYR A 412 14.40 1.13 29.40
CA TYR A 412 14.66 1.79 28.11
C TYR A 412 14.26 3.27 28.12
N SER A 413 15.07 4.08 27.44
CA SER A 413 14.71 5.37 26.86
C SER A 413 14.85 5.27 25.34
N VAL A 414 14.08 6.04 24.58
CA VAL A 414 14.06 5.96 23.11
C VAL A 414 14.38 7.32 22.49
N LEU A 415 15.20 7.30 21.45
CA LEU A 415 15.31 8.40 20.49
C LEU A 415 14.77 7.95 19.13
N ALA A 416 13.74 8.63 18.65
CA ALA A 416 13.11 8.41 17.34
C ALA A 416 13.00 9.74 16.55
N ALA A 417 12.66 9.66 15.27
CA ALA A 417 12.49 10.84 14.44
C ALA A 417 11.31 10.67 13.47
N ASN A 418 10.58 11.77 13.25
CA ASN A 418 9.62 11.93 12.17
C ASN A 418 10.22 12.87 11.12
N PHE A 419 10.99 12.29 10.20
CA PHE A 419 11.77 13.07 9.23
C PHE A 419 10.86 13.88 8.31
N SER A 420 11.11 15.18 8.27
CA SER A 420 10.42 16.12 7.39
C SER A 420 11.38 16.62 6.32
N PRO A 421 11.41 16.00 5.12
CA PRO A 421 12.33 16.40 4.07
C PRO A 421 12.03 17.80 3.52
N ASP A 422 13.07 18.49 3.06
CA ASP A 422 12.91 19.63 2.18
C ASP A 422 12.32 19.22 0.81
N ASP A 423 11.87 20.17 0.00
CA ASP A 423 11.22 19.86 -1.27
C ASP A 423 12.13 19.17 -2.29
N ARG A 424 13.46 19.31 -2.17
CA ARG A 424 14.41 18.64 -3.08
C ARG A 424 14.51 17.16 -2.73
N VAL A 425 14.71 16.87 -1.45
CA VAL A 425 14.78 15.52 -0.87
C VAL A 425 13.44 14.82 -1.05
N TRP A 426 12.33 15.52 -0.79
CA TRP A 426 10.97 14.99 -0.94
C TRP A 426 10.67 14.55 -2.38
N MET A 427 11.00 15.36 -3.38
CA MET A 427 10.78 14.99 -4.78
C MET A 427 11.62 13.77 -5.19
N ARG A 428 12.84 13.64 -4.67
CA ARG A 428 13.67 12.43 -4.90
C ARG A 428 13.08 11.19 -4.22
N LEU A 429 12.51 11.33 -3.02
CA LEU A 429 11.83 10.24 -2.31
C LEU A 429 10.53 9.82 -3.02
N LEU A 430 9.75 10.76 -3.56
CA LEU A 430 8.58 10.46 -4.40
C LEU A 430 8.98 9.72 -5.69
N ASP A 431 10.07 10.15 -6.35
CA ASP A 431 10.59 9.46 -7.54
C ASP A 431 10.95 7.99 -7.25
N LEU A 432 11.44 7.70 -6.05
CA LEU A 432 11.76 6.35 -5.56
C LEU A 432 10.54 5.56 -5.07
N GLY A 433 9.38 6.20 -4.93
CA GLY A 433 8.16 5.58 -4.44
C GLY A 433 8.12 5.41 -2.92
N ILE A 434 8.49 6.45 -2.15
CA ILE A 434 8.45 6.43 -0.68
C ILE A 434 7.12 5.94 -0.10
N ASP A 435 6.00 6.35 -0.69
CA ASP A 435 4.65 5.93 -0.26
C ASP A 435 4.41 4.41 -0.38
N SER A 436 5.25 3.70 -1.13
CA SER A 436 5.22 2.24 -1.22
C SER A 436 5.96 1.54 -0.06
N PHE A 437 6.89 2.21 0.62
CA PHE A 437 7.67 1.68 1.74
C PHE A 437 7.17 2.14 3.09
N PHE A 438 6.90 3.44 3.25
CA PHE A 438 6.51 4.04 4.53
C PHE A 438 5.23 4.84 4.35
N ALA A 439 4.12 4.30 4.85
CA ALA A 439 2.80 4.95 4.87
C ALA A 439 2.54 5.73 6.17
N GLN A 440 3.55 5.83 7.04
CA GLN A 440 3.49 6.40 8.40
C GLN A 440 4.72 7.28 8.67
N PRO A 441 4.68 8.17 9.69
CA PRO A 441 5.87 8.88 10.19
C PRO A 441 7.08 7.94 10.32
N ASN A 442 8.23 8.37 9.83
CA ASN A 442 9.43 7.53 9.76
C ASN A 442 10.70 8.39 9.71
N ASP A 443 11.86 7.75 9.90
CA ASP A 443 13.18 8.37 9.80
C ASP A 443 13.92 8.01 8.49
N LEU A 444 13.19 7.57 7.45
CA LEU A 444 13.64 6.97 6.18
C LEU A 444 14.04 5.48 6.24
N VAL A 445 14.17 4.89 7.42
CA VAL A 445 14.52 3.47 7.60
C VAL A 445 13.56 2.76 8.52
N VAL A 446 13.13 3.40 9.60
CA VAL A 446 12.29 2.84 10.66
C VAL A 446 11.04 3.71 10.82
N PRO A 447 9.85 3.11 10.91
CA PRO A 447 8.66 3.83 11.35
C PRO A 447 8.85 4.46 12.73
N THR A 448 8.43 5.71 12.92
CA THR A 448 8.71 6.44 14.16
C THR A 448 8.10 5.75 15.39
N ALA A 449 6.85 5.25 15.29
CA ALA A 449 6.19 4.52 16.37
C ALA A 449 6.89 3.20 16.74
N GLY A 450 7.41 2.50 15.72
CA GLY A 450 8.22 1.30 15.90
C GLY A 450 9.54 1.54 16.62
N GLY A 451 9.89 2.80 16.93
CA GLY A 451 11.00 3.15 17.82
C GLY A 451 10.67 2.96 19.32
N TRP A 452 9.42 3.18 19.75
CA TRP A 452 9.04 3.13 21.17
C TRP A 452 8.03 2.04 21.53
N HIS A 453 7.43 1.35 20.56
CA HIS A 453 6.66 0.13 20.79
C HIS A 453 7.59 -1.08 20.97
N ILE A 454 7.51 -1.72 22.13
CA ILE A 454 8.43 -2.81 22.52
C ILE A 454 7.71 -4.12 22.83
N ASP A 455 6.39 -4.12 23.06
CA ASP A 455 5.56 -5.34 23.18
C ASP A 455 4.14 -5.08 22.62
N LYS A 456 3.37 -6.14 22.33
CA LYS A 456 1.99 -6.13 21.78
C LYS A 456 0.88 -5.89 22.82
N GLY A 457 1.18 -5.89 24.12
CA GLY A 457 0.18 -5.68 25.18
C GLY A 457 -0.42 -4.26 25.21
N VAL A 458 -1.63 -4.11 25.78
CA VAL A 458 -2.28 -2.81 25.99
C VAL A 458 -1.40 -1.97 26.94
N ASN A 459 -0.83 -0.85 26.46
CA ASN A 459 0.20 0.01 27.12
C ASN A 459 1.67 -0.44 27.02
N SER A 460 2.05 -1.25 26.03
CA SER A 460 3.41 -1.84 25.92
C SER A 460 4.40 -1.00 25.09
N TYR A 461 4.59 0.25 25.51
CA TYR A 461 5.58 1.17 24.96
C TYR A 461 6.53 1.67 26.05
N VAL A 462 7.67 2.20 25.64
CA VAL A 462 8.58 2.92 26.55
C VAL A 462 7.81 4.07 27.23
N PRO A 463 7.98 4.29 28.56
CA PRO A 463 7.25 5.36 29.25
C PRO A 463 7.33 6.71 28.52
N PRO A 464 6.21 7.42 28.33
CA PRO A 464 6.13 8.70 27.61
C PRO A 464 7.22 9.73 27.94
N GLU A 465 7.59 9.83 29.21
CA GLU A 465 8.60 10.73 29.74
C GLU A 465 10.04 10.34 29.37
N ARG A 466 10.24 9.14 28.82
CA ARG A 466 11.52 8.58 28.35
C ARG A 466 11.59 8.42 26.84
N ILE A 467 10.64 9.02 26.11
CA ILE A 467 10.64 9.09 24.65
C ILE A 467 11.10 10.48 24.23
N GLY A 468 12.21 10.54 23.50
CA GLY A 468 12.62 11.71 22.72
C GLY A 468 12.28 11.48 21.25
N CYS A 469 11.51 12.37 20.63
CA CYS A 469 11.21 12.32 19.20
C CYS A 469 11.53 13.65 18.53
N PHE A 470 12.34 13.61 17.48
CA PHE A 470 12.59 14.75 16.58
C PHE A 470 11.51 14.88 15.51
N GLY A 471 11.40 16.08 14.94
CA GLY A 471 10.52 16.38 13.80
C GLY A 471 9.08 16.70 14.19
N ALA A 472 8.20 16.76 13.19
CA ALA A 472 6.84 17.26 13.36
C ALA A 472 6.04 16.46 14.41
N GLY A 473 5.53 17.16 15.42
CA GLY A 473 4.78 16.58 16.54
C GLY A 473 5.62 15.83 17.58
N GLY A 474 6.94 15.79 17.39
CA GLY A 474 7.89 15.33 18.40
C GLY A 474 8.06 16.32 19.56
N ASN A 475 8.84 15.93 20.56
CA ASN A 475 9.12 16.71 21.76
C ASN A 475 10.59 17.20 21.85
N LEU A 476 11.42 16.87 20.87
CA LEU A 476 12.77 17.40 20.70
C LEU A 476 12.81 18.40 19.54
N ALA A 477 13.58 19.46 19.69
CA ALA A 477 13.80 20.43 18.64
C ALA A 477 14.79 19.88 17.60
N ASP A 478 14.53 20.12 16.32
CA ASP A 478 15.45 19.79 15.23
C ASP A 478 15.92 21.07 14.53
N SER A 479 17.16 21.49 14.78
CA SER A 479 17.78 22.60 14.04
C SER A 479 18.05 22.24 12.57
N VAL A 480 18.23 20.94 12.30
CA VAL A 480 18.33 20.33 10.98
C VAL A 480 17.43 19.09 10.97
N PRO A 481 16.66 18.81 9.90
CA PRO A 481 15.81 17.63 9.83
C PRO A 481 16.54 16.34 10.19
N VAL A 482 16.08 15.66 11.24
CA VAL A 482 16.70 14.44 11.76
C VAL A 482 16.16 13.21 11.03
N HIS A 483 17.07 12.39 10.52
CA HIS A 483 16.80 11.12 9.85
C HIS A 483 17.65 10.00 10.47
N HIS A 484 17.47 8.77 10.01
CA HIS A 484 18.10 7.57 10.58
C HIS A 484 19.62 7.66 10.80
N LEU A 485 20.31 8.48 9.99
CA LEU A 485 21.77 8.49 9.88
C LEU A 485 22.44 9.63 10.64
N ASN A 486 21.70 10.62 11.13
CA ASN A 486 22.29 11.82 11.74
C ASN A 486 21.88 12.05 13.20
N PHE A 487 21.28 11.05 13.87
CA PHE A 487 20.87 11.16 15.28
C PHE A 487 21.99 11.66 16.19
N PHE A 488 23.19 11.07 16.12
CA PHE A 488 24.32 11.43 17.00
C PHE A 488 25.01 12.75 16.63
N GLN A 489 24.66 13.36 15.50
CA GLN A 489 25.13 14.71 15.13
C GLN A 489 24.38 15.80 15.90
N GLN A 490 23.21 15.48 16.45
CA GLN A 490 22.36 16.44 17.13
C GLN A 490 22.82 16.64 18.59
N PRO A 491 23.09 17.89 19.03
CA PRO A 491 23.40 18.18 20.43
C PRO A 491 22.33 17.69 21.40
N ASP A 492 21.06 17.80 21.01
CA ASP A 492 19.91 17.38 21.81
C ASP A 492 19.85 15.85 22.00
N SER A 493 20.35 15.07 21.03
CA SER A 493 20.51 13.61 21.21
C SER A 493 21.54 13.31 22.29
N ALA A 494 22.70 13.98 22.28
CA ALA A 494 23.73 13.78 23.28
C ALA A 494 23.23 14.20 24.69
N ALA A 495 22.49 15.31 24.78
CA ALA A 495 21.89 15.76 26.03
C ALA A 495 20.87 14.75 26.57
N PHE A 496 19.95 14.29 25.71
CA PHE A 496 18.96 13.26 26.06
C PHE A 496 19.62 11.97 26.54
N ILE A 497 20.64 11.49 25.82
CA ILE A 497 21.37 10.28 26.19
C ILE A 497 22.01 10.45 27.57
N VAL A 498 22.68 11.57 27.85
CA VAL A 498 23.29 11.81 29.17
C VAL A 498 22.24 11.84 30.27
N ASP A 499 21.10 12.49 30.05
CA ASP A 499 20.04 12.57 31.06
C ASP A 499 19.45 11.18 31.36
N ALA A 500 19.23 10.36 30.33
CA ALA A 500 18.82 8.97 30.48
C ALA A 500 19.84 8.14 31.28
N LEU A 501 21.13 8.21 30.93
CA LEU A 501 22.22 7.47 31.60
C LEU A 501 22.45 7.93 33.05
N THR A 502 22.18 9.20 33.35
CA THR A 502 22.25 9.76 34.70
C THR A 502 20.95 9.58 35.49
N ARG A 503 19.92 8.96 34.89
CA ARG A 503 18.56 8.79 35.45
C ARG A 503 17.93 10.11 35.90
N LYS A 504 18.27 11.20 35.21
CA LYS A 504 17.62 12.50 35.42
C LYS A 504 16.29 12.51 34.67
N PRO A 505 15.25 13.15 35.22
CA PRO A 505 14.02 13.39 34.47
C PRO A 505 14.35 14.19 33.20
N HIS A 506 13.82 13.76 32.07
CA HIS A 506 13.95 14.52 30.84
C HIS A 506 13.12 15.80 30.97
N PRO A 507 13.66 16.99 30.67
CA PRO A 507 12.92 18.25 30.70
C PRO A 507 12.02 18.41 29.46
N LEU A 508 11.40 17.31 29.01
CA LEU A 508 10.63 17.24 27.79
C LEU A 508 9.16 17.03 28.11
N ARG A 509 8.30 17.59 27.26
CA ARG A 509 6.87 17.31 27.34
C ARG A 509 6.66 15.84 26.94
N PRO A 510 5.95 15.03 27.74
CA PRO A 510 5.68 13.64 27.38
C PRO A 510 4.95 13.56 26.04
N ILE A 511 5.41 12.66 25.18
CA ILE A 511 4.71 12.31 23.95
C ILE A 511 3.57 11.38 24.31
N ASP A 512 2.40 11.53 23.68
CA ASP A 512 1.35 10.52 23.74
C ASP A 512 1.69 9.42 22.71
N PRO A 513 2.16 8.24 23.13
CA PRO A 513 2.60 7.19 22.22
C PRO A 513 1.45 6.55 21.45
N LEU A 514 0.21 6.72 21.91
CA LEU A 514 -1.00 6.27 21.21
C LEU A 514 -1.49 7.27 20.16
N ARG A 515 -0.98 8.51 20.21
CA ARG A 515 -1.35 9.56 19.26
C ARG A 515 -0.52 9.44 18.00
N LEU A 516 -1.20 9.35 16.86
CA LEU A 516 -0.55 9.44 15.55
C LEU A 516 0.17 10.79 15.41
N LEU A 517 1.48 10.73 15.21
CA LEU A 517 2.27 11.90 14.90
C LEU A 517 1.81 12.52 13.58
N PRO A 518 1.86 13.87 13.46
CA PRO A 518 1.48 14.55 12.24
C PRO A 518 2.42 14.13 11.12
N GLY A 519 1.89 13.48 10.09
CA GLY A 519 2.48 13.59 8.76
C GLY A 519 2.42 15.04 8.30
N ARG A 520 3.22 15.43 7.30
CA ARG A 520 3.32 16.81 6.74
C ARG A 520 1.97 17.51 6.46
N ARG A 521 0.83 16.80 6.49
CA ARG A 521 -0.55 17.31 6.36
C ARG A 521 -1.14 18.00 7.60
N ALA A 522 -0.65 17.75 8.82
CA ALA A 522 -1.30 18.29 10.04
C ALA A 522 -0.66 19.58 10.58
N ALA A 523 0.55 19.95 10.14
CA ALA A 523 1.22 21.17 10.59
C ALA A 523 0.50 22.47 10.14
N GLY A 524 -0.30 22.42 9.07
CA GLY A 524 -1.05 23.58 8.57
C GLY A 524 -2.36 23.89 9.31
N ALA A 525 -2.88 22.97 10.14
CA ALA A 525 -4.21 23.10 10.74
C ALA A 525 -4.22 23.56 12.21
N VAL A 526 -3.05 23.67 12.86
CA VAL A 526 -2.96 23.95 14.33
C VAL A 526 -2.66 25.42 14.65
N ALA A 527 -2.27 26.25 13.67
CA ALA A 527 -1.89 27.63 13.92
C ALA A 527 -3.06 28.64 14.06
N GLY A 528 -4.29 28.19 14.30
CA GLY A 528 -5.44 29.09 14.27
C GLY A 528 -6.67 28.58 15.00
N ARG A 529 -6.59 28.35 16.32
CA ARG A 529 -7.77 28.41 17.18
C ARG A 529 -7.38 28.85 18.59
N PHE A 530 -7.79 30.07 18.92
CA PHE A 530 -7.84 30.59 20.28
C PHE A 530 -8.52 29.57 21.20
N LEU A 531 -7.80 29.11 22.23
CA LEU A 531 -8.38 28.40 23.36
C LEU A 531 -9.17 29.40 24.21
N PRO A 532 -10.47 29.19 24.49
CA PRO A 532 -11.08 29.84 25.65
C PRO A 532 -10.54 29.21 26.93
N ARG A 533 -10.32 30.06 27.93
CA ARG A 533 -9.83 29.73 29.27
C ARG A 533 -10.70 28.67 29.95
N ALA A 534 -10.03 27.73 30.62
CA ALA A 534 -10.64 26.84 31.59
C ALA A 534 -11.12 27.63 32.82
N GLY A 535 -12.34 27.35 33.27
CA GLY A 535 -12.88 27.84 34.53
C GLY A 535 -14.40 27.75 34.55
N GLU A 536 -14.93 26.64 35.05
CA GLU A 536 -15.94 26.59 36.13
C GLU A 536 -16.39 25.15 36.37
N ALA A 537 -16.32 24.77 37.65
CA ALA A 537 -16.71 23.48 38.17
C ALA A 537 -18.24 23.38 38.26
N ILE A 538 -18.81 22.22 37.91
CA ILE A 538 -20.14 21.82 38.39
C ILE A 538 -20.06 20.37 38.90
N ASP A 539 -20.24 20.28 40.21
CA ASP A 539 -20.47 19.12 41.07
C ASP A 539 -21.75 18.37 40.66
N ARG A 540 -21.66 17.05 40.44
CA ARG A 540 -22.75 16.10 40.76
C ARG A 540 -22.18 14.76 41.20
N ARG A 541 -22.62 14.33 42.38
CA ARG A 541 -22.27 13.13 43.14
C ARG A 541 -23.13 11.91 42.77
N ASP A 542 -22.62 10.75 43.17
CA ASP A 542 -23.30 9.48 43.54
C ASP A 542 -23.97 8.69 42.37
N GLU A 543 -23.75 7.39 42.11
CA GLU A 543 -23.31 6.20 42.89
C GLU A 543 -22.70 5.11 41.95
N PRO A 544 -22.00 4.07 42.47
CA PRO A 544 -21.39 2.99 41.69
C PRO A 544 -22.32 1.79 41.46
N MET A 545 -22.49 1.37 40.20
CA MET A 545 -23.14 0.10 39.87
C MET A 545 -22.12 -1.00 39.54
N SER A 546 -22.22 -2.08 40.30
CA SER A 546 -21.41 -3.29 40.27
C SER A 546 -21.47 -4.05 38.94
N ALA A 547 -20.33 -4.54 38.48
CA ALA A 547 -20.24 -5.47 37.34
C ALA A 547 -20.73 -6.89 37.74
N PRO A 548 -21.50 -7.59 36.88
CA PRO A 548 -21.74 -9.01 37.07
C PRO A 548 -20.52 -9.81 36.62
N SER A 549 -20.04 -10.67 37.53
CA SER A 549 -19.04 -11.71 37.30
C SER A 549 -19.60 -12.80 36.39
N VAL A 550 -18.93 -13.08 35.26
CA VAL A 550 -19.19 -14.23 34.39
C VAL A 550 -18.12 -15.28 34.63
N GLU A 551 -18.57 -16.48 35.02
CA GLU A 551 -17.75 -17.67 35.24
C GLU A 551 -17.05 -18.12 33.95
N VAL A 552 -15.76 -18.40 34.07
CA VAL A 552 -14.92 -18.95 33.01
C VAL A 552 -15.15 -20.47 32.94
N ALA A 553 -15.93 -20.92 31.97
CA ALA A 553 -15.98 -22.32 31.59
C ALA A 553 -14.76 -22.68 30.73
N GLN A 554 -13.85 -23.46 31.30
CA GLN A 554 -12.73 -24.08 30.61
C GLN A 554 -13.20 -25.04 29.51
N ALA A 555 -12.78 -24.81 28.28
CA ALA A 555 -12.82 -25.82 27.21
C ALA A 555 -11.46 -25.87 26.53
N SER A 556 -10.60 -26.73 27.04
CA SER A 556 -9.35 -27.15 26.39
C SER A 556 -9.69 -28.02 25.17
N ARG A 557 -9.43 -27.52 23.96
CA ARG A 557 -9.19 -28.35 22.78
C ARG A 557 -7.92 -27.90 22.10
N MET A 558 -6.93 -28.78 22.11
CA MET A 558 -5.70 -28.66 21.33
C MET A 558 -6.06 -28.52 19.85
N VAL A 559 -5.67 -27.41 19.24
CA VAL A 559 -5.70 -27.22 17.79
C VAL A 559 -4.26 -27.46 17.30
N GLU A 560 -4.08 -28.48 16.47
CA GLU A 560 -2.80 -28.75 15.80
C GLU A 560 -2.39 -27.56 14.90
N PRO A 561 -1.07 -27.35 14.66
CA PRO A 561 -0.60 -26.24 13.85
C PRO A 561 -1.04 -26.44 12.39
N LEU A 562 -1.95 -25.59 11.92
CA LEU A 562 -2.26 -25.43 10.51
C LEU A 562 -0.99 -24.95 9.79
N GLY A 563 -0.48 -25.80 8.89
CA GLY A 563 0.64 -25.47 8.01
C GLY A 563 0.33 -24.21 7.19
N VAL A 564 1.15 -23.19 7.36
CA VAL A 564 1.06 -21.93 6.61
C VAL A 564 1.45 -22.20 5.16
N ALA A 565 0.48 -22.11 4.25
CA ALA A 565 0.73 -22.09 2.82
C ALA A 565 1.48 -20.80 2.43
N PRO A 566 2.55 -20.88 1.62
CA PRO A 566 3.28 -19.71 1.17
C PRO A 566 2.52 -19.01 0.05
N GLY A 567 2.03 -17.78 0.28
CA GLY A 567 1.53 -16.94 -0.81
C GLY A 567 0.59 -15.80 -0.41
N SER A 568 1.14 -14.64 -0.10
CA SER A 568 0.44 -13.35 -0.29
C SER A 568 1.45 -12.31 -0.79
N LEU A 569 1.80 -12.44 -2.06
CA LEU A 569 2.55 -11.44 -2.81
C LEU A 569 1.72 -10.15 -2.88
N ALA A 570 2.27 -9.01 -2.47
CA ALA A 570 1.80 -7.73 -3.02
C ALA A 570 1.89 -7.83 -4.55
N PRO A 571 0.82 -7.62 -5.34
CA PRO A 571 0.86 -8.00 -6.74
C PRO A 571 1.80 -7.06 -7.49
N VAL A 572 2.85 -7.61 -8.08
CA VAL A 572 3.79 -6.94 -8.99
C VAL A 572 3.07 -6.37 -10.25
N ASP A 573 1.77 -6.67 -10.38
CA ASP A 573 0.90 -6.49 -11.54
C ASP A 573 -0.26 -5.48 -11.35
N THR A 574 -0.29 -4.71 -10.26
CA THR A 574 -1.34 -3.69 -10.05
C THR A 574 -0.86 -2.31 -10.50
N PHE A 575 -1.70 -1.58 -11.24
CA PHE A 575 -1.47 -0.20 -11.62
C PHE A 575 -2.07 0.74 -10.58
N PHE A 576 -1.23 1.47 -9.86
CA PHE A 576 -1.68 2.47 -8.90
C PHE A 576 -1.73 3.84 -9.58
N LEU A 577 -2.82 4.57 -9.37
CA LEU A 577 -2.99 5.93 -9.83
C LEU A 577 -3.44 6.80 -8.64
N SER A 578 -2.59 7.71 -8.18
CA SER A 578 -2.78 8.48 -6.96
C SER A 578 -2.71 9.99 -7.20
N VAL A 579 -3.77 10.72 -6.84
CA VAL A 579 -3.76 12.19 -6.84
C VAL A 579 -3.33 12.68 -5.46
N LEU A 580 -2.18 13.35 -5.43
CA LEU A 580 -1.52 13.87 -4.24
C LEU A 580 -1.69 15.38 -4.14
N GLU A 581 -2.06 15.90 -2.98
CA GLU A 581 -2.07 17.35 -2.72
C GLU A 581 -0.67 17.80 -2.30
N THR A 582 -0.15 18.85 -2.96
CA THR A 582 1.12 19.48 -2.59
C THR A 582 0.83 20.70 -1.71
N SER A 583 1.50 20.83 -0.57
CA SER A 583 1.33 21.94 0.36
C SER A 583 1.66 23.27 -0.30
N ASN A 584 0.70 24.20 -0.35
CA ASN A 584 1.00 25.61 -0.55
C ASN A 584 1.61 26.16 0.75
N GLU A 585 2.70 26.91 0.63
CA GLU A 585 3.20 27.84 1.64
C GLU A 585 2.05 28.74 2.15
N GLN A 586 2.15 29.16 3.41
CA GLN A 586 1.24 30.14 3.99
C GLN A 586 1.12 31.35 3.05
N PRO A 587 -0.10 31.86 2.78
CA PRO A 587 -0.23 33.08 2.01
C PRO A 587 0.36 34.22 2.85
N GLU A 588 1.52 34.74 2.45
CA GLU A 588 1.98 36.04 2.92
C GLU A 588 0.88 37.07 2.61
N ALA A 589 0.64 37.97 3.57
CA ALA A 589 -0.52 38.85 3.64
C ALA A 589 -0.58 39.96 2.55
N SER A 590 0.03 39.76 1.38
CA SER A 590 0.09 40.79 0.33
C SER A 590 -0.14 40.25 -1.08
N GLU A 591 -1.30 39.63 -1.36
CA GLU A 591 -1.67 39.41 -2.76
C GLU A 591 -3.09 39.91 -3.08
N ARG A 592 -3.11 40.76 -4.11
CA ARG A 592 -4.28 41.49 -4.61
C ARG A 592 -5.32 40.52 -5.16
N LYS A 593 -6.60 40.82 -4.92
CA LYS A 593 -7.77 40.19 -5.56
C LYS A 593 -7.60 40.21 -7.09
N GLY A 594 -7.24 39.09 -7.71
CA GLY A 594 -7.19 38.98 -9.17
C GLY A 594 -6.66 37.65 -9.70
N ASP A 595 -5.54 37.14 -9.18
CA ASP A 595 -4.94 35.89 -9.63
C ASP A 595 -5.15 34.78 -8.60
N GLN A 596 -6.06 33.85 -8.91
CA GLN A 596 -6.18 32.60 -8.14
C GLN A 596 -4.91 31.79 -8.35
N VAL A 597 -3.99 31.83 -7.38
CA VAL A 597 -2.86 30.90 -7.26
C VAL A 597 -3.40 29.48 -7.44
N ALA A 598 -3.06 28.85 -8.56
CA ALA A 598 -3.48 27.50 -8.89
C ALA A 598 -2.88 26.55 -7.86
N ARG A 599 -3.65 26.23 -6.81
CA ARG A 599 -3.23 25.29 -5.76
C ARG A 599 -2.80 23.98 -6.43
N SER A 600 -1.52 23.64 -6.33
CA SER A 600 -0.91 22.54 -7.08
C SER A 600 -1.32 21.18 -6.50
N ALA A 601 -1.46 20.18 -7.36
CA ALA A 601 -1.55 18.78 -7.00
C ALA A 601 -0.61 18.00 -7.93
N GLN A 602 -0.28 16.76 -7.57
CA GLN A 602 0.53 15.87 -8.39
C GLN A 602 -0.22 14.55 -8.62
N LEU A 603 0.02 13.95 -9.77
CA LEU A 603 -0.53 12.64 -10.13
C LEU A 603 0.63 11.64 -10.19
N LEU A 604 0.60 10.68 -9.27
CA LEU A 604 1.55 9.58 -9.18
C LEU A 604 0.91 8.32 -9.78
N ALA A 605 1.46 7.81 -10.87
CA ALA A 605 1.13 6.49 -11.40
C ALA A 605 2.25 5.50 -11.08
N SER A 606 1.97 4.23 -10.79
CA SER A 606 3.02 3.21 -10.63
C SER A 606 2.57 1.82 -11.06
N TYR A 607 3.50 1.03 -11.62
CA TYR A 607 3.30 -0.34 -12.07
C TYR A 607 4.66 -1.05 -12.20
N GLY A 608 4.80 -2.28 -11.69
CA GLY A 608 6.01 -3.10 -11.90
C GLY A 608 7.34 -2.43 -11.51
N GLY A 609 7.35 -1.58 -10.47
CA GLY A 609 8.53 -0.79 -10.05
C GLY A 609 8.76 0.51 -10.83
N ALA A 610 8.10 0.71 -11.97
CA ALA A 610 8.03 2.00 -12.63
C ALA A 610 6.99 2.90 -11.95
N SER A 611 7.24 4.20 -11.92
CA SER A 611 6.31 5.23 -11.45
C SER A 611 6.45 6.52 -12.25
N VAL A 612 5.42 7.32 -12.30
CA VAL A 612 5.40 8.56 -13.08
C VAL A 612 4.72 9.59 -12.21
N LEU A 613 5.41 10.70 -11.97
CA LEU A 613 4.89 11.81 -11.20
C LEU A 613 4.76 13.01 -12.13
N VAL A 614 3.54 13.51 -12.31
CA VAL A 614 3.26 14.65 -13.19
C VAL A 614 2.44 15.71 -12.44
N PRO A 615 2.58 17.00 -12.79
CA PRO A 615 1.68 18.02 -12.28
C PRO A 615 0.23 17.69 -12.62
N PHE A 616 -0.65 17.82 -11.63
CA PHE A 616 -2.09 17.62 -11.77
C PHE A 616 -2.80 18.95 -11.55
N HIS A 617 -2.99 19.69 -12.63
CA HIS A 617 -3.65 20.99 -12.57
C HIS A 617 -5.15 20.81 -12.35
N ARG A 618 -5.70 21.50 -11.34
CA ARG A 618 -7.12 21.40 -10.95
C ARG A 618 -7.93 22.66 -11.21
N SER A 619 -7.28 23.74 -11.62
CA SER A 619 -7.87 25.04 -11.91
C SER A 619 -6.99 25.82 -12.89
N GLY A 620 -7.58 26.79 -13.61
CA GLY A 620 -6.87 27.61 -14.59
C GLY A 620 -6.53 26.88 -15.89
N GLY A 621 -6.30 27.64 -16.95
CA GLY A 621 -5.92 27.13 -18.27
C GLY A 621 -6.87 26.06 -18.84
N GLU A 622 -6.32 25.13 -19.61
CA GLU A 622 -7.05 24.02 -20.23
C GLU A 622 -7.62 23.03 -19.19
N ALA A 623 -6.86 22.75 -18.11
CA ALA A 623 -7.28 21.81 -17.08
C ALA A 623 -8.54 22.28 -16.33
N GLY A 624 -8.63 23.59 -16.01
CA GLY A 624 -9.84 24.18 -15.45
C GLY A 624 -11.05 24.05 -16.38
N GLN A 625 -10.86 24.24 -17.68
CA GLN A 625 -11.94 24.06 -18.67
C GLN A 625 -12.42 22.59 -18.73
N ARG A 626 -11.49 21.63 -18.66
CA ARG A 626 -11.82 20.20 -18.60
C ARG A 626 -12.64 19.86 -17.35
N PHE A 627 -12.18 20.28 -16.17
CA PHE A 627 -12.93 20.05 -14.92
C PHE A 627 -14.31 20.72 -14.93
N ASN A 628 -14.45 21.93 -15.48
CA ASN A 628 -15.76 22.57 -15.61
C ASN A 628 -16.72 21.76 -16.48
N LYS A 629 -16.25 21.18 -17.59
CA LYS A 629 -17.05 20.27 -18.44
C LYS A 629 -17.41 18.98 -17.70
N ILE A 630 -16.45 18.39 -16.98
CA ILE A 630 -16.70 17.18 -16.18
C ILE A 630 -17.78 17.44 -15.13
N ILE A 631 -17.65 18.55 -14.39
CA ILE A 631 -18.60 18.95 -13.34
C ILE A 631 -20.00 19.15 -13.93
N ARG A 632 -20.13 19.88 -15.05
CA ARG A 632 -21.43 20.10 -15.70
C ARG A 632 -22.11 18.81 -16.14
N MET A 633 -21.37 17.87 -16.72
CA MET A 633 -21.93 16.59 -17.14
C MET A 633 -22.34 15.74 -15.93
N GLN A 634 -21.50 15.69 -14.88
CA GLN A 634 -21.84 15.02 -13.62
C GLN A 634 -23.13 15.61 -13.01
N GLU A 635 -23.30 16.93 -13.04
CA GLU A 635 -24.50 17.60 -12.56
C GLU A 635 -25.74 17.26 -13.40
N ARG A 636 -25.61 17.18 -14.73
CA ARG A 636 -26.70 16.76 -15.62
C ARG A 636 -27.14 15.32 -15.33
N LEU A 637 -26.20 14.39 -15.24
CA LEU A 637 -26.47 12.98 -14.90
C LEU A 637 -27.19 12.88 -13.56
N ARG A 638 -26.66 13.56 -12.52
CA ARG A 638 -27.30 13.59 -11.20
C ARG A 638 -28.71 14.15 -11.25
N ASN A 639 -28.91 15.29 -11.91
CA ASN A 639 -30.23 15.93 -11.97
C ASN A 639 -31.27 15.06 -12.70
N TYR A 640 -30.85 14.33 -13.74
CA TYR A 640 -31.71 13.39 -14.45
C TYR A 640 -32.10 12.21 -13.55
N ILE A 641 -31.12 11.60 -12.88
CA ILE A 641 -31.33 10.51 -11.93
C ILE A 641 -32.21 10.94 -10.74
N ASP A 642 -32.05 12.17 -10.26
CA ASP A 642 -32.89 12.77 -9.21
C ASP A 642 -34.34 13.06 -9.67
N GLY A 643 -34.67 12.81 -10.94
CA GLY A 643 -36.00 13.06 -11.52
C GLY A 643 -36.33 14.55 -11.70
N LYS A 644 -35.33 15.42 -11.84
CA LYS A 644 -35.58 16.87 -11.97
C LYS A 644 -36.25 17.21 -13.32
N PRO A 645 -37.28 18.08 -13.32
CA PRO A 645 -37.96 18.47 -14.55
C PRO A 645 -37.00 19.13 -15.56
N GLY A 646 -37.10 18.74 -16.84
CA GLY A 646 -36.34 19.35 -17.94
C GLY A 646 -34.92 18.83 -18.15
N THR A 647 -34.49 17.81 -17.40
CA THR A 647 -33.21 17.12 -17.66
C THR A 647 -33.39 15.88 -18.51
N THR A 648 -32.45 15.63 -19.42
CA THR A 648 -32.44 14.47 -20.32
C THR A 648 -31.16 13.67 -20.16
N LEU A 649 -31.28 12.35 -20.32
CA LEU A 649 -30.15 11.43 -20.37
C LEU A 649 -29.21 11.81 -21.55
N PRO A 650 -27.88 11.81 -21.35
CA PRO A 650 -26.94 12.04 -22.45
C PRO A 650 -27.03 10.89 -23.47
N LYS A 651 -26.92 11.22 -24.77
CA LYS A 651 -26.83 10.21 -25.83
C LYS A 651 -25.50 9.47 -25.76
N ASP A 652 -25.41 8.29 -26.37
CA ASP A 652 -24.18 7.47 -26.42
C ASP A 652 -22.94 8.25 -26.88
N ALA A 653 -23.08 9.10 -27.91
CA ALA A 653 -21.99 9.93 -28.39
C ALA A 653 -21.52 10.95 -27.33
N GLU A 654 -22.45 11.56 -26.59
CA GLU A 654 -22.14 12.49 -25.50
C GLU A 654 -21.47 11.76 -24.32
N LEU A 655 -21.88 10.52 -24.02
CA LEU A 655 -21.26 9.68 -23.00
C LEU A 655 -19.83 9.25 -23.38
N ILE A 656 -19.61 8.91 -24.65
CA ILE A 656 -18.27 8.59 -25.16
C ILE A 656 -17.35 9.81 -25.04
N ASP A 657 -17.82 11.00 -25.43
CA ASP A 657 -17.03 12.23 -25.34
C ASP A 657 -16.76 12.64 -23.89
N PHE A 658 -17.73 12.44 -23.00
CA PHE A 658 -17.51 12.58 -21.56
C PHE A 658 -16.47 11.59 -21.03
N GLY A 659 -16.54 10.34 -21.47
CA GLY A 659 -15.59 9.31 -21.10
C GLY A 659 -14.16 9.59 -21.57
N LYS A 660 -14.00 10.13 -22.79
CA LYS A 660 -12.69 10.58 -23.30
C LYS A 660 -12.13 11.70 -22.42
N LEU A 661 -12.97 12.65 -22.03
CA LEU A 661 -12.57 13.76 -21.17
C LEU A 661 -12.08 13.29 -19.78
N LEU A 662 -12.78 12.32 -19.18
CA LEU A 662 -12.36 11.69 -17.92
C LEU A 662 -11.03 10.94 -18.09
N PHE A 663 -10.92 10.16 -19.17
CA PHE A 663 -9.73 9.40 -19.50
C PHE A 663 -8.50 10.32 -19.66
N GLU A 664 -8.60 11.37 -20.47
CA GLU A 664 -7.51 12.33 -20.72
C GLU A 664 -7.10 13.10 -19.45
N THR A 665 -8.02 13.23 -18.50
CA THR A 665 -7.76 13.86 -17.21
C THR A 665 -6.98 12.92 -16.28
N LEU A 666 -7.33 11.63 -16.24
CA LEU A 666 -6.65 10.62 -15.40
C LEU A 666 -5.32 10.13 -15.97
N PHE A 667 -5.17 10.14 -17.29
CA PHE A 667 -3.99 9.64 -17.97
C PHE A 667 -3.33 10.74 -18.81
N PRO A 668 -2.82 11.81 -18.19
CA PRO A 668 -2.06 12.82 -18.91
C PRO A 668 -0.68 12.28 -19.29
N SER A 669 -0.16 12.77 -20.42
CA SER A 669 1.27 12.71 -20.77
C SER A 669 1.95 11.36 -20.47
N ASP A 670 2.86 11.31 -19.49
CA ASP A 670 3.67 10.14 -19.15
C ASP A 670 2.89 9.05 -18.36
N VAL A 671 1.77 9.42 -17.75
CA VAL A 671 0.90 8.46 -17.04
C VAL A 671 0.17 7.55 -18.02
N ARG A 672 -0.35 8.11 -19.13
CA ARG A 672 -0.92 7.31 -20.23
C ARG A 672 0.04 6.26 -20.73
N ARG A 673 1.31 6.63 -20.83
CA ARG A 673 2.37 5.79 -21.37
C ARG A 673 2.66 4.61 -20.46
N LEU A 674 2.73 4.85 -19.16
CA LEU A 674 2.85 3.78 -18.17
C LEU A 674 1.64 2.85 -18.23
N TYR A 675 0.44 3.41 -18.36
CA TYR A 675 -0.79 2.63 -18.47
C TYR A 675 -0.78 1.71 -19.70
N ASP A 676 -0.40 2.21 -20.87
CA ASP A 676 -0.34 1.41 -22.09
C ASP A 676 0.72 0.27 -22.01
N VAL A 677 1.86 0.52 -21.36
CA VAL A 677 2.87 -0.52 -21.08
C VAL A 677 2.34 -1.55 -20.10
N ALA A 678 1.77 -1.11 -18.98
CA ALA A 678 1.19 -1.97 -17.96
C ALA A 678 0.13 -2.90 -18.56
N ARG A 679 -0.75 -2.37 -19.41
CA ARG A 679 -1.74 -3.17 -20.15
C ARG A 679 -1.07 -4.20 -21.07
N SER A 680 -0.08 -3.79 -21.85
CA SER A 680 0.59 -4.66 -22.82
C SER A 680 1.30 -5.85 -22.18
N LEU A 681 1.83 -5.67 -20.96
CA LEU A 681 2.53 -6.73 -20.22
C LEU A 681 1.60 -7.80 -19.65
N ARG A 682 0.29 -7.53 -19.53
CA ARG A 682 -0.69 -8.48 -18.94
C ARG A 682 -1.19 -9.56 -19.91
N GLY A 683 -0.82 -9.49 -21.20
CA GLY A 683 -1.22 -10.48 -22.19
C GLY A 683 -2.74 -10.65 -22.26
N SER A 684 -3.25 -11.85 -21.97
CA SER A 684 -4.68 -12.18 -21.95
C SER A 684 -5.41 -11.73 -20.69
N GLU A 685 -4.70 -11.43 -19.60
CA GLU A 685 -5.31 -10.99 -18.35
C GLU A 685 -5.62 -9.50 -18.36
N ARG A 686 -6.68 -9.11 -17.65
CA ARG A 686 -7.01 -7.70 -17.44
C ARG A 686 -6.07 -7.09 -16.40
N LEU A 687 -5.85 -5.78 -16.50
CA LEU A 687 -5.01 -5.03 -15.56
C LEU A 687 -5.87 -4.58 -14.39
N ASP A 688 -5.37 -4.79 -13.17
CA ASP A 688 -5.98 -4.23 -11.97
C ASP A 688 -5.51 -2.79 -11.82
N LEU A 689 -6.45 -1.85 -11.74
CA LEU A 689 -6.15 -0.44 -11.54
C LEU A 689 -6.77 0.04 -10.23
N ILE A 690 -5.93 0.60 -9.37
CA ILE A 690 -6.35 1.23 -8.12
C ILE A 690 -6.23 2.74 -8.25
N PHE A 691 -7.35 3.43 -8.18
CA PHE A 691 -7.41 4.89 -8.15
C PHE A 691 -7.56 5.39 -6.70
N THR A 692 -6.65 6.26 -6.26
CA THR A 692 -6.66 6.90 -4.94
C THR A 692 -6.59 8.42 -5.13
N SER A 693 -7.42 9.19 -4.43
CA SER A 693 -7.30 10.65 -4.42
C SER A 693 -7.31 11.19 -3.01
N MET A 694 -6.33 12.05 -2.70
CA MET A 694 -6.32 12.81 -1.46
C MET A 694 -7.29 13.99 -1.46
N ILE A 695 -7.83 14.34 -2.62
CA ILE A 695 -8.72 15.48 -2.81
C ILE A 695 -10.15 14.94 -2.95
N PRO A 696 -11.04 15.15 -1.96
CA PRO A 696 -12.36 14.51 -1.92
C PRO A 696 -13.23 14.76 -3.16
N TRP A 697 -13.35 16.01 -3.60
CA TRP A 697 -14.19 16.35 -4.76
C TRP A 697 -13.69 15.76 -6.09
N ILE A 698 -12.40 15.41 -6.18
CA ILE A 698 -11.80 14.67 -7.31
C ILE A 698 -12.10 13.18 -7.16
N ALA A 699 -12.04 12.64 -5.93
CA ALA A 699 -12.39 11.24 -5.66
C ALA A 699 -13.85 10.93 -6.05
N GLU A 700 -14.75 11.90 -5.90
CA GLU A 700 -16.19 11.82 -6.22
C GLU A 700 -16.54 11.93 -7.71
N LYS A 701 -15.55 12.16 -8.60
CA LYS A 701 -15.83 12.23 -10.04
C LYS A 701 -16.10 10.81 -10.56
N PRO A 702 -16.99 10.62 -11.56
CA PRO A 702 -17.45 9.29 -11.95
C PRO A 702 -16.47 8.65 -12.95
N TRP A 703 -15.27 8.31 -12.44
CA TRP A 703 -14.13 7.81 -13.22
C TRP A 703 -14.41 6.47 -13.93
N GLU A 704 -15.43 5.74 -13.52
CA GLU A 704 -15.88 4.49 -14.13
C GLU A 704 -16.35 4.68 -15.58
N PHE A 705 -16.83 5.89 -15.92
CA PHE A 705 -17.16 6.27 -17.30
C PHE A 705 -15.93 6.59 -18.17
N ALA A 706 -14.70 6.51 -17.65
CA ALA A 706 -13.52 6.78 -18.47
C ALA A 706 -13.48 5.86 -19.71
N TYR A 707 -13.33 6.46 -20.88
CA TYR A 707 -13.35 5.78 -22.17
C TYR A 707 -11.99 5.92 -22.85
N ASP A 708 -11.39 4.80 -23.23
CA ASP A 708 -10.12 4.80 -23.96
C ASP A 708 -10.37 4.95 -25.47
N PRO A 709 -10.11 6.13 -26.07
CA PRO A 709 -10.39 6.35 -27.49
C PRO A 709 -9.54 5.49 -28.43
N GLN A 710 -8.38 5.00 -27.99
CA GLN A 710 -7.53 4.16 -28.83
C GLN A 710 -8.06 2.73 -28.96
N ARG A 711 -8.77 2.26 -27.94
CA ARG A 711 -9.30 0.90 -27.86
C ARG A 711 -10.80 0.82 -28.11
N GLY A 712 -11.49 1.96 -28.03
CA GLY A 712 -12.91 2.04 -28.34
C GLY A 712 -13.81 1.49 -27.22
N ALA A 713 -13.35 1.51 -25.97
CA ALA A 713 -14.04 0.87 -24.86
C ALA A 713 -13.99 1.67 -23.56
N PHE A 714 -15.00 1.47 -22.71
CA PHE A 714 -15.02 1.97 -21.34
C PHE A 714 -14.11 1.13 -20.45
N LEU A 715 -13.32 1.80 -19.61
CA LEU A 715 -12.29 1.15 -18.81
C LEU A 715 -12.86 0.10 -17.84
N ALA A 716 -13.93 0.45 -17.12
CA ALA A 716 -14.47 -0.37 -16.04
C ALA A 716 -15.27 -1.62 -16.49
N THR A 717 -15.57 -1.76 -17.80
CA THR A 717 -16.31 -2.91 -18.35
C THR A 717 -15.44 -3.81 -19.23
N GLU A 718 -14.33 -3.33 -19.79
CA GLU A 718 -13.56 -4.11 -20.77
C GLU A 718 -12.09 -4.22 -20.42
N GLU A 719 -11.40 -3.08 -20.33
CA GLU A 719 -9.95 -3.03 -20.34
C GLU A 719 -9.30 -3.38 -19.00
N ILE A 720 -9.93 -3.00 -17.89
CA ILE A 720 -9.33 -3.09 -16.56
C ILE A 720 -10.34 -3.50 -15.49
N HIS A 721 -9.82 -4.01 -14.38
CA HIS A 721 -10.59 -4.05 -13.13
C HIS A 721 -10.35 -2.72 -12.39
N PHE A 722 -11.26 -1.77 -12.57
CA PHE A 722 -11.17 -0.44 -11.95
C PHE A 722 -11.71 -0.48 -10.51
N VAL A 723 -10.85 -0.12 -9.56
CA VAL A 723 -11.13 -0.11 -8.12
C VAL A 723 -10.71 1.23 -7.52
N ARG A 724 -11.52 1.76 -6.60
CA ARG A 724 -11.16 2.93 -5.81
C ARG A 724 -10.48 2.51 -4.51
N ASN A 725 -9.58 3.33 -4.01
CA ASN A 725 -8.99 3.16 -2.69
C ASN A 725 -8.87 4.52 -1.98
N VAL A 726 -8.64 4.45 -0.69
CA VAL A 726 -8.48 5.58 0.22
C VAL A 726 -7.10 5.49 0.84
N LEU A 727 -6.45 6.64 0.95
CA LEU A 727 -5.17 6.71 1.62
C LEU A 727 -5.41 6.70 3.13
N THR A 728 -5.08 5.58 3.77
CA THR A 728 -5.22 5.38 5.22
C THR A 728 -4.01 4.62 5.78
N PRO A 729 -3.54 4.99 6.99
CA PRO A 729 -2.54 4.22 7.72
C PRO A 729 -3.12 2.98 8.42
N ILE A 730 -4.46 2.85 8.49
CA ILE A 730 -5.11 1.72 9.15
C ILE A 730 -4.96 0.47 8.25
N PRO A 731 -4.34 -0.62 8.73
CA PRO A 731 -4.28 -1.88 8.00
C PRO A 731 -5.69 -2.40 7.72
N ALA A 732 -5.88 -3.01 6.55
CA ALA A 732 -7.10 -3.74 6.26
C ALA A 732 -7.07 -5.06 7.03
N GLU A 733 -8.23 -5.55 7.48
CA GLU A 733 -8.36 -6.93 7.96
C GLU A 733 -7.96 -7.90 6.84
N GLU A 734 -7.15 -8.92 7.15
CA GLU A 734 -6.74 -9.92 6.15
C GLU A 734 -7.94 -10.76 5.71
N ILE A 735 -8.11 -10.88 4.40
CA ILE A 735 -9.18 -11.67 3.81
C ILE A 735 -8.63 -13.06 3.51
N SER A 736 -8.94 -14.03 4.38
CA SER A 736 -8.74 -15.44 4.06
C SER A 736 -9.91 -15.96 3.23
N GLU A 737 -9.65 -16.82 2.24
CA GLU A 737 -10.75 -17.54 1.56
C GLU A 737 -11.54 -18.37 2.59
N ARG A 738 -12.87 -18.40 2.50
CA ARG A 738 -13.72 -19.29 3.30
C ARG A 738 -14.54 -20.18 2.40
N ASP A 739 -14.86 -21.37 2.90
CA ASP A 739 -15.77 -22.28 2.23
C ASP A 739 -17.16 -21.67 2.07
N LEU A 740 -17.86 -22.10 1.03
CA LEU A 740 -19.26 -21.74 0.78
C LEU A 740 -20.17 -22.32 1.88
N PRO A 741 -21.35 -21.71 2.12
CA PRO A 741 -21.95 -20.57 1.41
C PRO A 741 -21.38 -19.22 1.86
N LEU A 742 -21.35 -18.23 0.94
CA LEU A 742 -21.09 -16.84 1.29
C LEU A 742 -22.24 -16.31 2.18
N ARG A 743 -21.97 -15.93 3.43
CA ARG A 743 -23.00 -15.53 4.39
C ARG A 743 -23.26 -14.02 4.33
N ILE A 744 -24.47 -13.64 3.94
CA ILE A 744 -24.90 -12.26 3.73
C ILE A 744 -25.97 -11.90 4.76
N LEU A 745 -25.70 -10.85 5.54
CA LEU A 745 -26.71 -10.20 6.38
C LEU A 745 -27.29 -9.00 5.63
N VAL A 746 -28.57 -9.06 5.31
CA VAL A 746 -29.34 -7.94 4.75
C VAL A 746 -29.89 -7.12 5.91
N VAL A 747 -29.50 -5.85 6.00
CA VAL A 747 -29.85 -4.93 7.09
C VAL A 747 -30.77 -3.85 6.54
N ALA A 748 -31.99 -3.80 7.04
CA ALA A 748 -33.07 -2.99 6.48
C ALA A 748 -33.81 -2.18 7.56
N PRO A 749 -33.27 -1.02 7.98
CA PRO A 749 -33.94 -0.10 8.91
C PRO A 749 -35.05 0.72 8.24
N GLN A 750 -36.20 0.89 8.92
CA GLN A 750 -37.33 1.73 8.49
C GLN A 750 -37.77 2.73 9.57
N PRO A 751 -36.99 3.78 9.85
CA PRO A 751 -37.42 4.80 10.79
C PRO A 751 -38.65 5.59 10.29
N VAL A 752 -39.59 5.84 11.20
CA VAL A 752 -40.80 6.64 10.99
C VAL A 752 -40.46 8.04 10.52
N GLY A 753 -41.02 8.43 9.36
CA GLY A 753 -40.82 9.76 8.78
C GLY A 753 -39.67 9.86 7.77
N ALA A 754 -38.92 8.77 7.53
CA ALA A 754 -38.12 8.66 6.32
C ALA A 754 -39.05 8.49 5.10
N ALA A 755 -38.65 8.99 3.93
CA ALA A 755 -39.40 8.76 2.70
C ALA A 755 -39.56 7.25 2.51
N GLY A 756 -40.80 6.78 2.25
CA GLY A 756 -41.09 5.36 2.10
C GLY A 756 -40.27 4.78 0.95
N LEU A 757 -39.16 4.14 1.29
CA LEU A 757 -38.59 3.09 0.46
C LEU A 757 -39.51 1.90 0.66
N SER A 758 -39.88 1.22 -0.42
CA SER A 758 -40.55 -0.06 -0.31
C SER A 758 -39.53 -1.12 0.09
N THR A 759 -38.96 -0.99 1.28
CA THR A 759 -37.91 -1.88 1.76
C THR A 759 -38.41 -3.33 1.84
N GLU A 760 -39.71 -3.55 2.04
CA GLU A 760 -40.35 -4.86 1.84
C GLU A 760 -40.23 -5.36 0.39
N GLU A 761 -40.50 -4.51 -0.60
CA GLU A 761 -40.33 -4.86 -2.03
C GLU A 761 -38.85 -5.10 -2.35
N GLU A 762 -37.92 -4.30 -1.82
CA GLU A 762 -36.47 -4.50 -2.00
C GLU A 762 -35.96 -5.80 -1.35
N ILE A 763 -36.45 -6.12 -0.13
CA ILE A 763 -36.15 -7.39 0.54
C ILE A 763 -36.72 -8.56 -0.26
N GLU A 764 -37.95 -8.44 -0.77
CA GLU A 764 -38.59 -9.46 -1.61
C GLU A 764 -37.84 -9.64 -2.94
N LEU A 765 -37.41 -8.55 -3.59
CA LEU A 765 -36.61 -8.57 -4.80
C LEU A 765 -35.26 -9.24 -4.57
N ILE A 766 -34.54 -8.88 -3.51
CA ILE A 766 -33.27 -9.53 -3.15
C ILE A 766 -33.47 -11.00 -2.82
N SER A 767 -34.50 -11.34 -2.04
CA SER A 767 -34.80 -12.74 -1.69
C SER A 767 -35.15 -13.57 -2.92
N ARG A 768 -35.92 -13.01 -3.87
CA ARG A 768 -36.27 -13.62 -5.14
C ARG A 768 -35.05 -13.79 -6.05
N ASP A 769 -34.28 -12.73 -6.25
CA ASP A 769 -33.18 -12.71 -7.21
C ASP A 769 -31.97 -13.51 -6.70
N PHE A 770 -31.85 -13.69 -5.37
CA PHE A 770 -30.79 -14.49 -4.76
C PHE A 770 -31.22 -15.94 -4.57
N LYS A 771 -32.51 -16.27 -4.73
CA LYS A 771 -33.04 -17.63 -4.63
C LYS A 771 -32.23 -18.65 -5.46
N PRO A 772 -31.83 -18.38 -6.72
CA PRO A 772 -30.99 -19.32 -7.47
C PRO A 772 -29.63 -19.59 -6.81
N LEU A 773 -29.03 -18.58 -6.15
CA LEU A 773 -27.75 -18.72 -5.44
C LEU A 773 -27.89 -19.49 -4.13
N VAL A 774 -29.03 -19.32 -3.43
CA VAL A 774 -29.34 -20.04 -2.20
C VAL A 774 -29.64 -21.51 -2.49
N GLU A 775 -30.42 -21.80 -3.54
CA GLU A 775 -30.79 -23.16 -3.95
C GLU A 775 -29.58 -24.03 -4.31
N ILE A 776 -28.53 -23.43 -4.89
CA ILE A 776 -27.28 -24.12 -5.20
C ILE A 776 -26.26 -24.12 -4.05
N GLY A 777 -26.62 -23.56 -2.89
CA GLY A 777 -25.75 -23.49 -1.70
C GLY A 777 -24.56 -22.54 -1.84
N ALA A 778 -24.59 -21.61 -2.80
CA ALA A 778 -23.52 -20.65 -3.03
C ALA A 778 -23.58 -19.45 -2.06
N VAL A 779 -24.78 -19.08 -1.64
CA VAL A 779 -25.03 -17.94 -0.74
C VAL A 779 -26.02 -18.35 0.35
N ALA A 780 -25.83 -17.84 1.56
CA ALA A 780 -26.81 -17.91 2.63
C ALA A 780 -27.21 -16.48 3.01
N VAL A 781 -28.50 -16.17 2.91
CA VAL A 781 -29.02 -14.82 3.18
C VAL A 781 -29.83 -14.85 4.47
N GLU A 782 -29.52 -13.92 5.37
CA GLU A 782 -30.30 -13.64 6.57
C GLU A 782 -30.75 -12.18 6.54
N VAL A 783 -32.02 -11.92 6.86
CA VAL A 783 -32.61 -10.58 6.78
C VAL A 783 -32.91 -10.07 8.18
N LEU A 784 -32.41 -8.87 8.50
CA LEU A 784 -32.71 -8.11 9.69
C LEU A 784 -33.62 -6.92 9.30
N PRO A 785 -34.95 -7.13 9.25
CA PRO A 785 -35.89 -6.03 9.08
C PRO A 785 -35.93 -5.18 10.35
N HIS A 786 -36.34 -3.93 10.22
CA HIS A 786 -36.45 -2.98 11.33
C HIS A 786 -35.17 -2.87 12.18
N ALA A 787 -34.04 -2.77 11.50
CA ALA A 787 -32.74 -2.81 12.14
C ALA A 787 -32.54 -1.60 13.09
N THR A 788 -32.31 -1.89 14.37
CA THR A 788 -31.85 -0.93 15.38
C THR A 788 -30.33 -1.06 15.54
N PRO A 789 -29.61 -0.06 16.06
CA PRO A 789 -28.18 -0.21 16.35
C PRO A 789 -27.88 -1.39 17.28
N MET A 790 -28.76 -1.63 18.25
CA MET A 790 -28.63 -2.73 19.21
C MET A 790 -28.83 -4.09 18.55
N SER A 791 -29.87 -4.26 17.72
CA SER A 791 -30.10 -5.52 17.01
C SER A 791 -29.00 -5.79 15.98
N PHE A 792 -28.58 -4.78 15.23
CA PHE A 792 -27.46 -4.89 14.29
C PHE A 792 -26.16 -5.31 15.00
N HIS A 793 -25.82 -4.66 16.12
CA HIS A 793 -24.66 -5.03 16.92
C HIS A 793 -24.76 -6.45 17.48
N GLY A 794 -25.95 -6.86 17.95
CA GLY A 794 -26.22 -8.21 18.43
C GLY A 794 -25.98 -9.29 17.37
N TYR A 795 -26.53 -9.11 16.16
CA TYR A 795 -26.36 -10.03 15.04
C TYR A 795 -24.90 -10.14 14.62
N ILE A 796 -24.20 -9.01 14.47
CA ILE A 796 -22.78 -9.01 14.09
C ILE A 796 -21.88 -9.58 15.19
N SER A 797 -22.25 -9.48 16.48
CA SER A 797 -21.46 -10.01 17.59
C SER A 797 -21.63 -11.52 17.79
N THR A 798 -22.80 -12.06 17.44
CA THR A 798 -23.16 -13.46 17.73
C THR A 798 -23.21 -14.34 16.49
N GLY A 799 -23.45 -13.75 15.32
CA GLY A 799 -23.45 -14.42 14.04
C GLY A 799 -22.07 -14.43 13.38
N HIS A 800 -21.96 -15.24 12.32
CA HIS A 800 -20.81 -15.22 11.42
C HIS A 800 -21.30 -14.78 10.05
N PHE A 801 -20.92 -13.58 9.63
CA PHE A 801 -21.27 -13.03 8.33
C PHE A 801 -20.00 -12.65 7.56
N ASP A 802 -20.04 -12.78 6.24
CA ASP A 802 -18.95 -12.34 5.35
C ASP A 802 -19.30 -10.99 4.72
N VAL A 803 -20.59 -10.74 4.49
CA VAL A 803 -21.12 -9.56 3.84
C VAL A 803 -22.23 -8.92 4.67
N VAL A 804 -22.19 -7.59 4.81
CA VAL A 804 -23.33 -6.80 5.25
C VAL A 804 -23.89 -6.06 4.04
N HIS A 805 -25.14 -6.33 3.67
CA HIS A 805 -25.88 -5.63 2.63
C HIS A 805 -26.86 -4.68 3.30
N PHE A 806 -26.58 -3.38 3.28
CA PHE A 806 -27.41 -2.35 3.89
C PHE A 806 -28.38 -1.75 2.87
N ILE A 807 -29.66 -1.73 3.21
CA ILE A 807 -30.75 -1.14 2.43
C ILE A 807 -31.44 -0.11 3.30
N GLY A 808 -31.45 1.16 2.91
CA GLY A 808 -32.10 2.17 3.73
C GLY A 808 -31.68 3.58 3.39
N HIS A 809 -31.52 4.43 4.40
CA HIS A 809 -31.19 5.84 4.22
C HIS A 809 -29.87 6.22 4.85
N GLY A 810 -29.22 7.23 4.28
CA GLY A 810 -28.03 7.86 4.84
C GLY A 810 -28.18 9.37 5.02
N GLU A 811 -27.27 9.94 5.80
CA GLU A 811 -27.09 11.38 5.97
C GLU A 811 -25.61 11.75 6.10
N PHE A 812 -25.30 13.05 6.12
CA PHE A 812 -23.94 13.55 6.34
C PHE A 812 -23.85 14.21 7.71
N LEU A 813 -22.95 13.74 8.56
CA LEU A 813 -22.68 14.31 9.88
C LEU A 813 -21.17 14.56 10.03
N ASP A 814 -20.79 15.78 10.45
CA ASP A 814 -19.41 16.16 10.76
C ASP A 814 -18.37 15.81 9.68
N ASP A 815 -18.65 16.18 8.42
CA ASP A 815 -17.80 15.86 7.26
C ASP A 815 -17.66 14.34 6.96
N SER A 816 -18.54 13.49 7.51
CA SER A 816 -18.55 12.03 7.31
C SER A 816 -19.94 11.48 6.98
N GLY A 817 -20.01 10.39 6.20
CA GLY A 817 -21.27 9.70 5.92
C GLY A 817 -21.75 8.91 7.14
N ALA A 818 -23.06 8.96 7.41
CA ALA A 818 -23.75 8.19 8.44
C ALA A 818 -24.93 7.41 7.83
N LEU A 819 -25.25 6.25 8.41
CA LEU A 819 -26.40 5.42 8.02
C LEU A 819 -27.51 5.57 9.06
N LEU A 820 -28.75 5.66 8.62
CA LEU A 820 -29.92 5.78 9.48
C LEU A 820 -30.44 4.41 9.89
N PHE A 821 -30.61 4.21 11.19
CA PHE A 821 -31.20 3.03 11.82
C PHE A 821 -32.49 3.41 12.57
N GLU A 822 -33.25 2.40 12.99
CA GLU A 822 -34.38 2.61 13.89
C GLU A 822 -33.94 2.82 15.33
N GLY A 823 -34.42 3.89 15.94
CA GLY A 823 -34.26 4.22 17.35
C GLY A 823 -35.54 3.96 18.16
N THR A 824 -35.55 4.44 19.40
CA THR A 824 -36.66 4.23 20.33
C THR A 824 -37.98 4.78 19.80
N ARG A 825 -39.02 3.94 19.71
CA ARG A 825 -40.35 4.27 19.12
C ARG A 825 -40.32 4.59 17.62
N GLY A 826 -39.36 4.02 16.88
CA GLY A 826 -39.28 4.16 15.42
C GLY A 826 -38.66 5.47 14.94
N THR A 827 -38.05 6.28 15.82
CA THR A 827 -37.33 7.49 15.38
C THR A 827 -36.10 7.15 14.55
N ALA A 828 -35.66 8.03 13.64
CA ALA A 828 -34.37 7.85 12.98
C ALA A 828 -33.20 8.04 13.95
N GLN A 829 -32.26 7.10 13.96
CA GLN A 829 -31.01 7.17 14.71
C GLN A 829 -29.82 6.99 13.77
N SER A 830 -28.94 7.99 13.69
CA SER A 830 -27.80 7.99 12.78
C SER A 830 -26.58 7.31 13.39
N LEU A 831 -25.97 6.37 12.66
CA LEU A 831 -24.69 5.77 13.00
C LEU A 831 -23.60 6.29 12.06
N THR A 832 -22.60 6.96 12.64
CA THR A 832 -21.44 7.45 11.91
C THR A 832 -20.59 6.29 11.38
N ALA A 833 -19.78 6.55 10.34
CA ALA A 833 -18.79 5.58 9.86
C ALA A 833 -17.85 5.07 10.98
N ARG A 834 -17.55 5.89 12.00
CA ARG A 834 -16.76 5.46 13.17
C ARG A 834 -17.48 4.37 13.96
N THR A 835 -18.74 4.62 14.33
CA THR A 835 -19.55 3.67 15.10
C THR A 835 -19.79 2.37 14.31
N LEU A 836 -20.08 2.50 13.01
CA LEU A 836 -20.25 1.36 12.11
C LEU A 836 -18.99 0.48 12.03
N ARG A 837 -17.79 1.08 12.01
CA ARG A 837 -16.53 0.34 12.09
C ARG A 837 -16.36 -0.39 13.41
N GLU A 838 -16.67 0.27 14.54
CA GLU A 838 -16.58 -0.35 15.87
C GLU A 838 -17.51 -1.57 15.98
N ILE A 839 -18.62 -1.56 15.25
CA ILE A 839 -19.55 -2.70 15.17
C ILE A 839 -19.05 -3.80 14.21
N MET A 840 -18.43 -3.47 13.08
CA MET A 840 -18.17 -4.44 11.98
C MET A 840 -16.73 -4.94 11.86
N CYS A 841 -15.71 -4.12 12.15
CA CYS A 841 -14.32 -4.49 11.96
C CYS A 841 -13.87 -5.58 12.96
N GLN A 842 -12.93 -6.44 12.56
CA GLN A 842 -12.39 -7.56 13.37
C GLN A 842 -13.43 -8.62 13.73
N ARG A 843 -14.48 -8.74 12.92
CA ARG A 843 -15.57 -9.71 13.12
C ARG A 843 -15.81 -10.59 11.90
N GLY A 844 -14.86 -10.61 10.97
CA GLY A 844 -14.93 -11.43 9.76
C GLY A 844 -15.78 -10.85 8.64
N ILE A 845 -16.29 -9.61 8.78
CA ILE A 845 -16.97 -8.88 7.69
C ILE A 845 -15.93 -8.44 6.66
N ARG A 846 -16.08 -8.91 5.43
CA ARG A 846 -15.14 -8.68 4.31
C ARG A 846 -15.62 -7.61 3.35
N LEU A 847 -16.93 -7.44 3.29
CA LEU A 847 -17.59 -6.55 2.37
C LEU A 847 -18.82 -5.90 2.99
N VAL A 848 -18.94 -4.60 2.80
CA VAL A 848 -20.19 -3.87 3.05
C VAL A 848 -20.74 -3.39 1.71
N PHE A 849 -21.97 -3.75 1.40
CA PHE A 849 -22.70 -3.26 0.23
C PHE A 849 -23.70 -2.19 0.71
N LEU A 850 -23.51 -0.95 0.28
CA LEU A 850 -24.34 0.19 0.67
C LEU A 850 -25.34 0.53 -0.44
N ASN A 851 -26.56 0.03 -0.30
CA ASN A 851 -27.71 0.42 -1.10
C ASN A 851 -28.57 1.42 -0.31
N ALA A 852 -28.01 2.60 0.01
CA ALA A 852 -28.72 3.62 0.77
C ALA A 852 -29.16 4.81 -0.11
N CYS A 853 -30.36 5.34 0.11
CA CYS A 853 -30.85 6.57 -0.50
C CYS A 853 -30.48 7.81 0.32
N GLU A 854 -30.27 8.96 -0.36
CA GLU A 854 -29.99 10.23 0.31
C GLU A 854 -31.28 10.82 0.90
N SER A 855 -31.33 11.02 2.23
CA SER A 855 -32.43 11.74 2.88
C SER A 855 -32.28 13.25 2.61
N GLY A 856 -33.33 13.89 2.09
CA GLY A 856 -33.28 15.20 1.39
C GLY A 856 -32.89 16.46 2.17
N ARG A 857 -31.99 16.41 3.16
CA ARG A 857 -31.46 17.59 3.87
C ARG A 857 -29.96 17.78 3.63
N GLY A 858 -29.65 18.35 2.48
CA GLY A 858 -28.49 19.21 2.21
C GLY A 858 -27.09 18.71 2.58
N SER A 859 -26.31 18.29 1.58
CA SER A 859 -25.04 18.95 1.22
C SER A 859 -24.55 18.45 -0.14
N ARG A 860 -23.62 19.18 -0.75
CA ARG A 860 -23.10 19.01 -2.12
C ARG A 860 -22.22 17.75 -2.33
N ARG A 861 -22.31 16.70 -1.50
CA ARG A 861 -21.38 15.55 -1.48
C ARG A 861 -22.11 14.20 -1.50
N GLN A 862 -21.57 13.24 -2.27
CA GLN A 862 -22.10 11.88 -2.47
C GLN A 862 -21.99 11.04 -1.18
N LEU A 863 -23.09 10.87 -0.45
CA LEU A 863 -23.12 10.28 0.90
C LEU A 863 -22.57 8.86 0.95
N ASN A 864 -23.05 7.99 0.07
CA ASN A 864 -22.70 6.56 0.05
C ASN A 864 -21.21 6.34 -0.24
N THR A 865 -20.66 7.10 -1.18
CA THR A 865 -19.22 7.03 -1.47
C THR A 865 -18.37 7.56 -0.32
N GLY A 866 -18.88 8.56 0.42
CA GLY A 866 -18.25 9.05 1.64
C GLY A 866 -18.25 8.02 2.76
N ALA A 867 -19.38 7.35 3.00
CA ALA A 867 -19.50 6.26 3.97
C ALA A 867 -18.62 5.07 3.59
N ALA A 868 -18.68 4.58 2.35
CA ALA A 868 -17.84 3.49 1.86
C ALA A 868 -16.34 3.82 1.97
N ALA A 869 -15.95 5.03 1.55
CA ALA A 869 -14.57 5.51 1.70
C ALA A 869 -14.14 5.55 3.17
N ALA A 870 -15.00 6.01 4.08
CA ALA A 870 -14.70 6.09 5.51
C ALA A 870 -14.63 4.72 6.20
N LEU A 871 -15.49 3.77 5.81
CA LEU A 871 -15.44 2.39 6.29
C LEU A 871 -14.16 1.69 5.85
N VAL A 872 -13.81 1.79 4.56
CA VAL A 872 -12.56 1.21 4.00
C VAL A 872 -11.33 1.91 4.57
N ALA A 873 -11.39 3.23 4.78
CA ALA A 873 -10.33 3.97 5.45
C ALA A 873 -10.13 3.49 6.89
N GLY A 874 -11.16 2.91 7.49
CA GLY A 874 -11.18 2.41 8.85
C GLY A 874 -10.80 0.96 9.08
N GLY A 875 -10.36 0.26 8.03
CA GLY A 875 -9.90 -1.13 8.12
C GLY A 875 -10.84 -2.15 7.50
N LEU A 876 -12.03 -1.76 7.03
CA LEU A 876 -12.91 -2.66 6.28
C LEU A 876 -12.24 -3.06 4.96
N PRO A 877 -12.22 -4.35 4.56
CA PRO A 877 -11.46 -4.76 3.39
C PRO A 877 -12.01 -4.28 2.05
N ALA A 878 -13.34 -4.27 1.89
CA ALA A 878 -14.02 -3.78 0.70
C ALA A 878 -15.40 -3.16 1.02
N ALA A 879 -15.82 -2.19 0.22
CA ALA A 879 -17.17 -1.65 0.24
C ALA A 879 -17.66 -1.32 -1.18
N VAL A 880 -18.93 -1.61 -1.46
CA VAL A 880 -19.63 -1.18 -2.68
C VAL A 880 -20.61 -0.08 -2.30
N ALA A 881 -20.68 0.98 -3.11
CA ALA A 881 -21.59 2.09 -2.91
C ALA A 881 -22.06 2.68 -4.24
N ASN A 882 -23.26 3.24 -4.26
CA ASN A 882 -23.80 3.94 -5.43
C ASN A 882 -23.39 5.43 -5.44
N GLN A 883 -22.98 5.96 -6.59
CA GLN A 883 -22.58 7.37 -6.76
C GLN A 883 -23.76 8.36 -6.90
N TYR A 884 -24.94 7.84 -7.23
CA TYR A 884 -26.19 8.58 -7.43
C TYR A 884 -27.35 7.78 -6.81
N LYS A 885 -28.54 8.36 -6.74
CA LYS A 885 -29.75 7.64 -6.36
C LYS A 885 -30.09 6.61 -7.44
N VAL A 886 -29.96 5.31 -7.18
CA VAL A 886 -30.21 4.29 -8.23
C VAL A 886 -31.68 3.86 -8.17
N LEU A 887 -32.25 3.44 -9.30
CA LEU A 887 -33.51 2.72 -9.34
C LEU A 887 -33.32 1.35 -8.68
N ASP A 888 -34.20 0.97 -7.76
CA ASP A 888 -34.01 -0.19 -6.86
C ASP A 888 -33.67 -1.50 -7.62
N GLN A 889 -34.15 -1.66 -8.86
CA GLN A 889 -33.88 -2.81 -9.74
C GLN A 889 -32.44 -2.91 -10.26
N SER A 890 -31.80 -1.80 -10.66
CA SER A 890 -30.43 -1.80 -11.20
C SER A 890 -29.39 -2.05 -10.10
N ALA A 891 -29.61 -1.54 -8.89
CA ALA A 891 -28.77 -1.81 -7.72
C ALA A 891 -28.86 -3.28 -7.29
N THR A 892 -30.07 -3.84 -7.27
CA THR A 892 -30.32 -5.25 -6.96
C THR A 892 -29.67 -6.18 -7.99
N SER A 893 -29.84 -5.86 -9.28
CA SER A 893 -29.20 -6.60 -10.37
C SER A 893 -27.67 -6.59 -10.25
N PHE A 894 -27.06 -5.44 -9.96
CA PHE A 894 -25.62 -5.37 -9.71
C PHE A 894 -25.21 -6.31 -8.58
N ALA A 895 -25.90 -6.25 -7.44
CA ALA A 895 -25.59 -7.04 -6.26
C ALA A 895 -25.68 -8.55 -6.57
N GLN A 896 -26.72 -8.98 -7.28
CA GLN A 896 -26.92 -10.37 -7.69
C GLN A 896 -25.75 -10.90 -8.52
N PHE A 897 -25.39 -10.22 -9.61
CA PHE A 897 -24.27 -10.65 -10.46
C PHE A 897 -22.92 -10.55 -9.74
N PHE A 898 -22.77 -9.56 -8.86
CA PHE A 898 -21.58 -9.37 -8.05
C PHE A 898 -21.38 -10.52 -7.06
N TYR A 899 -22.41 -10.88 -6.29
CA TYR A 899 -22.33 -12.01 -5.35
C TYR A 899 -22.22 -13.35 -6.07
N TRP A 900 -22.89 -13.52 -7.21
CA TRP A 900 -22.72 -14.70 -8.05
C TRP A 900 -21.25 -14.86 -8.46
N ALA A 901 -20.62 -13.80 -8.99
CA ALA A 901 -19.22 -13.85 -9.38
C ALA A 901 -18.27 -14.10 -8.19
N LEU A 902 -18.53 -13.49 -7.02
CA LEU A 902 -17.77 -13.76 -5.80
C LEU A 902 -17.87 -15.23 -5.36
N ALA A 903 -19.08 -15.79 -5.37
CA ALA A 903 -19.31 -17.18 -4.99
C ALA A 903 -18.65 -18.19 -5.97
N GLN A 904 -18.38 -17.78 -7.21
CA GLN A 904 -17.57 -18.55 -8.18
C GLN A 904 -16.05 -18.46 -7.92
N GLY A 905 -15.62 -17.79 -6.85
CA GLY A 905 -14.22 -17.56 -6.53
C GLY A 905 -13.54 -16.57 -7.47
N MET A 906 -14.30 -15.62 -8.04
CA MET A 906 -13.71 -14.46 -8.70
C MET A 906 -13.25 -13.44 -7.65
N SER A 907 -12.17 -12.71 -7.96
CA SER A 907 -11.74 -11.62 -7.10
C SER A 907 -12.77 -10.50 -7.05
N VAL A 908 -12.77 -9.71 -5.98
CA VAL A 908 -13.70 -8.59 -5.79
C VAL A 908 -13.70 -7.61 -6.98
N ALA A 909 -12.53 -7.32 -7.56
CA ALA A 909 -12.42 -6.41 -8.69
C ALA A 909 -12.97 -7.00 -10.00
N ARG A 910 -12.79 -8.32 -10.21
CA ARG A 910 -13.35 -9.04 -11.35
C ARG A 910 -14.86 -9.17 -11.22
N ALA A 911 -15.35 -9.52 -10.04
CA ALA A 911 -16.79 -9.58 -9.76
C ALA A 911 -17.48 -8.26 -10.07
N ALA A 912 -16.88 -7.12 -9.66
CA ALA A 912 -17.42 -5.80 -9.99
C ALA A 912 -17.50 -5.59 -11.50
N ARG A 913 -16.44 -5.93 -12.24
CA ARG A 913 -16.44 -5.82 -13.71
C ARG A 913 -17.55 -6.65 -14.35
N GLU A 914 -17.70 -7.93 -13.97
CA GLU A 914 -18.73 -8.81 -14.54
C GLU A 914 -20.14 -8.28 -14.25
N ALA A 915 -20.39 -7.77 -13.05
CA ALA A 915 -21.67 -7.15 -12.69
C ALA A 915 -21.96 -5.89 -13.54
N ARG A 916 -20.95 -5.07 -13.85
CA ARG A 916 -21.11 -3.93 -14.77
C ARG A 916 -21.45 -4.37 -16.19
N ILE A 917 -20.84 -5.45 -16.69
CA ILE A 917 -21.14 -5.99 -18.01
C ILE A 917 -22.58 -6.49 -18.05
N ALA A 918 -23.03 -7.19 -17.00
CA ALA A 918 -24.39 -7.69 -16.89
C ALA A 918 -25.44 -6.58 -16.97
N LEU A 919 -25.22 -5.46 -16.27
CA LEU A 919 -26.08 -4.29 -16.37
C LEU A 919 -26.10 -3.66 -17.76
N LYS A 920 -24.97 -3.66 -18.48
CA LYS A 920 -24.87 -2.99 -19.79
C LYS A 920 -25.78 -3.60 -20.87
N TYR A 921 -26.10 -4.90 -20.78
CA TYR A 921 -26.99 -5.57 -21.72
C TYR A 921 -28.37 -5.93 -21.12
N SER A 922 -28.62 -5.60 -19.86
CA SER A 922 -29.94 -5.81 -19.25
C SER A 922 -30.98 -4.92 -19.93
N ILE A 923 -32.13 -5.49 -20.27
CA ILE A 923 -33.23 -4.81 -20.98
C ILE A 923 -33.96 -3.83 -20.04
N GLU A 924 -33.79 -3.99 -18.73
CA GLU A 924 -34.55 -3.28 -17.68
C GLU A 924 -33.83 -2.04 -17.13
N GLY A 925 -32.54 -1.84 -17.43
CA GLY A 925 -31.72 -0.73 -16.89
C GLY A 925 -31.51 0.42 -17.88
N GLU A 926 -31.19 1.61 -17.35
CA GLU A 926 -30.78 2.74 -18.20
C GLU A 926 -29.34 2.58 -18.69
N THR A 927 -28.99 3.19 -19.82
CA THR A 927 -27.67 3.03 -20.47
C THR A 927 -26.46 3.45 -19.62
N ILE A 928 -26.69 4.14 -18.49
CA ILE A 928 -25.67 4.66 -17.57
C ILE A 928 -25.53 3.85 -16.27
N ASP A 929 -26.48 2.95 -15.97
CA ASP A 929 -26.59 2.30 -14.64
C ASP A 929 -25.37 1.46 -14.28
N TRP A 930 -24.72 0.86 -15.28
CA TRP A 930 -23.53 0.04 -15.09
C TRP A 930 -22.34 0.77 -14.44
N ALA A 931 -22.28 2.09 -14.53
CA ALA A 931 -21.17 2.88 -13.98
C ALA A 931 -21.51 3.53 -12.62
N VAL A 932 -22.74 3.40 -12.13
CA VAL A 932 -23.18 3.99 -10.87
C VAL A 932 -22.57 3.28 -9.64
N PRO A 933 -22.52 1.94 -9.59
CA PRO A 933 -21.88 1.22 -8.49
C PRO A 933 -20.35 1.33 -8.52
N VAL A 934 -19.78 1.80 -7.42
CA VAL A 934 -18.33 1.89 -7.21
C VAL A 934 -17.84 0.92 -6.16
N LEU A 935 -16.70 0.31 -6.44
CA LEU A 935 -16.02 -0.59 -5.53
C LEU A 935 -14.84 0.15 -4.90
N TYR A 936 -14.87 0.31 -3.58
CA TYR A 936 -13.72 0.62 -2.77
C TYR A 936 -13.12 -0.67 -2.24
N ALA A 937 -11.85 -0.96 -2.51
CA ALA A 937 -11.21 -2.15 -1.94
C ALA A 937 -9.72 -1.91 -1.68
N ARG A 938 -9.22 -2.51 -0.59
CA ARG A 938 -7.81 -2.47 -0.19
C ARG A 938 -6.95 -3.38 -1.05
N ASN A 939 -7.49 -4.54 -1.44
CA ASN A 939 -6.87 -5.50 -2.35
C ASN A 939 -7.87 -5.90 -3.47
N PRO A 940 -7.64 -5.51 -4.74
CA PRO A 940 -8.54 -5.85 -5.85
C PRO A 940 -8.55 -7.35 -6.18
N ARG A 941 -7.51 -8.09 -5.77
CA ARG A 941 -7.36 -9.53 -6.02
C ARG A 941 -7.88 -10.40 -4.88
N ALA A 942 -8.48 -9.82 -3.84
CA ALA A 942 -9.02 -10.63 -2.78
C ALA A 942 -10.17 -11.52 -3.28
N ASN A 943 -10.07 -12.82 -2.98
CA ASN A 943 -11.11 -13.81 -3.19
C ASN A 943 -11.81 -14.07 -1.86
N PHE A 944 -13.13 -14.14 -1.85
CA PHE A 944 -13.87 -14.44 -0.62
C PHE A 944 -14.16 -15.93 -0.48
N CYS A 945 -14.34 -16.60 -1.62
CA CYS A 945 -14.65 -18.01 -1.73
C CYS A 945 -13.60 -18.71 -2.61
N PRO A 946 -13.31 -20.00 -2.38
CA PRO A 946 -12.48 -20.78 -3.28
C PRO A 946 -13.16 -20.90 -4.65
N ARG A 947 -12.37 -21.11 -5.71
CA ARG A 947 -12.92 -21.40 -7.03
C ARG A 947 -13.68 -22.72 -7.00
N ILE A 948 -14.95 -22.67 -7.41
CA ILE A 948 -15.72 -23.89 -7.64
C ILE A 948 -15.11 -24.61 -8.85
N HIS A 949 -14.52 -25.79 -8.65
CA HIS A 949 -14.10 -26.64 -9.76
C HIS A 949 -15.34 -27.08 -10.54
N ALA A 950 -15.32 -26.91 -11.87
CA ALA A 950 -16.42 -27.20 -12.81
C ALA A 950 -16.95 -28.66 -12.80
N GLY A 951 -16.42 -29.54 -11.95
CA GLY A 951 -16.94 -30.88 -11.70
C GLY A 951 -17.89 -31.00 -10.50
N GLY A 952 -18.02 -29.98 -9.63
CA GLY A 952 -18.79 -30.06 -8.38
C GLY A 952 -20.22 -29.49 -8.45
N MET A 953 -20.48 -28.53 -9.33
CA MET A 953 -21.84 -28.08 -9.65
C MET A 953 -22.01 -28.18 -11.16
N GLY A 954 -23.03 -28.93 -11.60
CA GLY A 954 -23.32 -29.12 -13.01
C GLY A 954 -23.40 -27.80 -13.76
N ARG A 955 -23.08 -27.83 -15.07
CA ARG A 955 -23.39 -26.72 -15.99
C ARG A 955 -24.81 -26.22 -15.66
N PRO A 956 -25.07 -24.90 -15.64
CA PRO A 956 -26.39 -24.38 -15.34
C PRO A 956 -27.40 -25.09 -16.23
N VAL A 957 -28.17 -26.00 -15.62
CA VAL A 957 -29.34 -26.56 -16.26
C VAL A 957 -30.32 -25.41 -16.27
N ALA A 958 -30.80 -25.04 -17.46
CA ALA A 958 -31.89 -24.07 -17.57
C ALA A 958 -32.96 -24.44 -16.53
N PRO A 959 -33.53 -23.46 -15.79
CA PRO A 959 -34.57 -23.76 -14.82
C PRO A 959 -35.62 -24.64 -15.52
N PRO A 960 -36.02 -25.77 -14.92
CA PRO A 960 -36.99 -26.64 -15.55
C PRO A 960 -38.22 -25.80 -15.88
N ILE A 961 -38.71 -25.94 -17.12
CA ILE A 961 -39.86 -25.20 -17.71
C ILE A 961 -41.11 -25.22 -16.79
N THR A 962 -41.14 -26.16 -15.83
CA THR A 962 -42.12 -26.27 -14.74
C THR A 962 -41.44 -26.81 -13.47
N ALA A 963 -41.69 -26.19 -12.32
CA ALA A 963 -41.30 -26.77 -11.03
C ALA A 963 -42.13 -28.05 -10.72
N PRO A 964 -41.52 -29.16 -10.27
CA PRO A 964 -42.24 -30.41 -9.98
C PRO A 964 -43.36 -30.28 -8.94
N SER A 965 -43.26 -29.28 -8.06
CA SER A 965 -44.25 -28.95 -7.02
C SER A 965 -45.56 -28.39 -7.59
N GLY A 966 -45.50 -27.60 -8.67
CA GLY A 966 -46.68 -27.00 -9.33
C GLY A 966 -47.62 -28.05 -9.92
N ARG A 967 -47.06 -29.03 -10.65
CA ARG A 967 -47.82 -30.12 -11.28
C ARG A 967 -48.61 -31.00 -10.31
N ARG A 968 -48.13 -31.18 -9.07
CA ARG A 968 -48.87 -31.95 -8.04
C ARG A 968 -50.00 -31.13 -7.43
N ALA A 969 -49.81 -29.82 -7.26
CA ALA A 969 -50.80 -28.93 -6.64
C ALA A 969 -52.06 -28.76 -7.48
N ILE A 970 -51.95 -28.85 -8.81
CA ILE A 970 -53.08 -28.72 -9.76
C ILE A 970 -53.60 -30.07 -10.29
N ALA A 971 -53.14 -31.19 -9.73
CA ALA A 971 -53.45 -32.52 -10.24
C ALA A 971 -54.95 -32.86 -10.16
N GLY A 972 -55.64 -32.34 -9.12
CA GLY A 972 -57.06 -32.58 -8.85
C GLY A 972 -58.03 -31.60 -9.51
N HIS A 973 -57.55 -30.58 -10.22
CA HIS A 973 -58.41 -29.56 -10.86
C HIS A 973 -58.85 -29.98 -12.27
N VAL A 974 -60.08 -29.64 -12.64
CA VAL A 974 -60.72 -30.05 -13.91
C VAL A 974 -60.02 -29.48 -15.15
N TYR A 975 -59.65 -28.20 -15.12
CA TYR A 975 -58.94 -27.51 -16.19
C TYR A 975 -57.58 -27.05 -15.71
N ARG A 976 -56.52 -27.24 -16.49
CA ARG A 976 -55.16 -26.79 -16.14
C ARG A 976 -54.77 -25.61 -17.02
N ILE A 977 -54.40 -24.51 -16.39
CA ILE A 977 -54.12 -23.23 -17.04
C ILE A 977 -52.68 -22.83 -16.71
N GLY A 978 -51.86 -22.69 -17.75
CA GLY A 978 -50.53 -22.09 -17.62
C GLY A 978 -50.63 -20.57 -17.55
N VAL A 979 -50.06 -19.97 -16.53
CA VAL A 979 -49.95 -18.52 -16.36
C VAL A 979 -48.48 -18.15 -16.57
N TRP A 980 -48.21 -17.25 -17.51
CA TRP A 980 -46.86 -16.78 -17.78
C TRP A 980 -46.78 -15.28 -17.51
N ASP A 981 -45.93 -14.89 -16.57
CA ASP A 981 -45.57 -13.49 -16.37
C ASP A 981 -44.47 -13.10 -17.36
N VAL A 982 -44.88 -12.46 -18.46
CA VAL A 982 -43.99 -12.15 -19.59
C VAL A 982 -42.96 -11.09 -19.22
N ALA A 983 -43.30 -10.18 -18.32
CA ALA A 983 -42.46 -9.05 -17.89
C ALA A 983 -41.88 -9.22 -16.48
N HIS A 984 -42.28 -10.28 -15.75
CA HIS A 984 -41.90 -10.51 -14.35
C HIS A 984 -42.37 -9.40 -13.40
N ASP A 985 -43.44 -8.70 -13.76
CA ASP A 985 -43.97 -7.53 -13.05
C ASP A 985 -44.80 -7.90 -11.80
N PHE A 986 -45.24 -9.16 -11.67
CA PHE A 986 -46.14 -9.58 -10.59
C PHE A 986 -45.40 -10.29 -9.46
N ALA A 987 -44.85 -9.49 -8.53
CA ALA A 987 -44.35 -10.00 -7.26
C ALA A 987 -45.46 -10.79 -6.51
N GLY A 988 -45.14 -12.02 -6.10
CA GLY A 988 -46.09 -12.88 -5.37
C GLY A 988 -47.12 -13.62 -6.24
N LEU A 989 -46.99 -13.62 -7.57
CA LEU A 989 -47.91 -14.35 -8.46
C LEU A 989 -48.06 -15.83 -8.06
N GLU A 990 -46.98 -16.52 -7.67
CA GLU A 990 -47.06 -17.91 -7.18
C GLU A 990 -48.02 -18.07 -5.98
N ILE A 991 -48.01 -17.13 -5.04
CA ILE A 991 -48.88 -17.13 -3.85
C ILE A 991 -50.32 -16.84 -4.27
N ILE A 992 -50.53 -15.93 -5.22
CA ILE A 992 -51.85 -15.62 -5.77
C ILE A 992 -52.42 -16.86 -6.47
N LEU A 993 -51.64 -17.53 -7.32
CA LEU A 993 -52.06 -18.75 -8.01
C LEU A 993 -52.33 -19.88 -7.00
N ALA A 994 -51.51 -20.03 -5.95
CA ALA A 994 -51.75 -20.99 -4.88
C ALA A 994 -53.07 -20.71 -4.14
N ARG A 995 -53.38 -19.44 -3.82
CA ARG A 995 -54.66 -19.04 -3.21
C ARG A 995 -55.83 -19.27 -4.17
N MET A 996 -55.68 -18.95 -5.44
CA MET A 996 -56.70 -19.21 -6.47
C MET A 996 -56.97 -20.70 -6.63
N ASN A 997 -55.94 -21.54 -6.58
CA ASN A 997 -56.04 -23.00 -6.62
C ASN A 997 -56.69 -23.57 -5.37
N ALA A 998 -56.44 -22.98 -4.18
CA ALA A 998 -57.07 -23.41 -2.94
C ALA A 998 -58.55 -22.99 -2.86
N ALA A 999 -58.92 -21.86 -3.46
CA ALA A 999 -60.27 -21.31 -3.40
C ALA A 999 -61.31 -22.06 -4.26
N GLN A 1000 -60.87 -22.95 -5.16
CA GLN A 1000 -61.77 -23.69 -6.04
C GLN A 1000 -61.15 -25.01 -6.55
N GLN A 1001 -61.98 -25.87 -7.14
CA GLN A 1001 -61.58 -27.19 -7.64
C GLN A 1001 -61.68 -27.33 -9.17
N ARG A 1002 -62.06 -26.27 -9.88
CA ARG A 1002 -62.36 -26.30 -11.32
C ARG A 1002 -61.17 -25.91 -12.19
N PHE A 1003 -60.36 -24.95 -11.80
CA PHE A 1003 -59.26 -24.39 -12.60
C PHE A 1003 -57.93 -24.47 -11.82
N GLY A 1004 -56.98 -25.28 -12.26
CA GLY A 1004 -55.64 -25.32 -11.68
C GLY A 1004 -54.72 -24.38 -12.44
N PHE A 1005 -54.28 -23.31 -11.81
CA PHE A 1005 -53.34 -22.34 -12.36
C PHE A 1005 -51.91 -22.71 -11.98
N GLU A 1006 -51.03 -22.89 -12.97
CA GLU A 1006 -49.61 -23.18 -12.79
C GLU A 1006 -48.79 -22.08 -13.45
N LEU A 1007 -47.78 -21.56 -12.75
CA LEU A 1007 -46.83 -20.63 -13.35
C LEU A 1007 -45.97 -21.39 -14.37
N VAL A 1008 -45.95 -20.94 -15.61
CA VAL A 1008 -45.20 -21.55 -16.71
C VAL A 1008 -44.28 -20.52 -17.36
N THR A 1009 -43.12 -20.99 -17.81
CA THR A 1009 -42.20 -20.17 -18.61
C THR A 1009 -42.21 -20.71 -20.04
N LEU A 1010 -42.73 -19.92 -20.98
CA LEU A 1010 -42.80 -20.32 -22.39
C LEU A 1010 -41.71 -19.61 -23.21
N SER A 1011 -41.09 -20.30 -24.16
CA SER A 1011 -40.36 -19.62 -25.25
C SER A 1011 -41.33 -19.41 -26.40
N ALA A 1012 -41.98 -18.25 -26.47
CA ALA A 1012 -42.70 -17.89 -27.69
C ALA A 1012 -41.68 -17.62 -28.82
N PRO A 1013 -41.83 -18.23 -30.01
CA PRO A 1013 -41.01 -17.86 -31.16
C PRO A 1013 -41.22 -16.37 -31.46
N ILE A 1014 -40.13 -15.62 -31.60
CA ILE A 1014 -40.16 -14.21 -31.99
C ILE A 1014 -41.10 -14.03 -33.20
N GLY A 1015 -42.12 -13.19 -33.05
CA GLY A 1015 -43.08 -12.85 -34.13
C GLY A 1015 -44.55 -13.26 -33.90
N THR A 1016 -44.92 -13.91 -32.79
CA THR A 1016 -46.30 -14.41 -32.59
C THR A 1016 -47.31 -13.38 -32.09
N TRP A 1017 -46.88 -12.21 -31.60
CA TRP A 1017 -47.77 -11.22 -30.98
C TRP A 1017 -47.35 -9.79 -31.36
N GLN A 1018 -48.30 -8.98 -31.86
CA GLN A 1018 -48.11 -7.54 -32.07
C GLN A 1018 -48.90 -6.74 -31.04
N LEU A 1019 -48.23 -5.76 -30.41
CA LEU A 1019 -48.89 -4.78 -29.55
C LEU A 1019 -49.76 -3.86 -30.42
N SER A 1020 -51.08 -3.95 -30.24
CA SER A 1020 -52.06 -3.10 -30.91
C SER A 1020 -52.72 -2.16 -29.89
N GLN A 1021 -53.27 -1.04 -30.35
CA GLN A 1021 -54.05 -0.12 -29.51
C GLN A 1021 -55.48 -0.02 -30.03
N ASP A 1022 -56.45 0.02 -29.12
CA ASP A 1022 -57.83 0.33 -29.47
C ASP A 1022 -58.03 1.85 -29.68
N VAL A 1023 -59.22 2.23 -30.13
CA VAL A 1023 -59.61 3.64 -30.40
C VAL A 1023 -59.59 4.51 -29.12
N LYS A 1024 -59.47 3.90 -27.94
CA LYS A 1024 -59.34 4.56 -26.64
C LYS A 1024 -57.92 4.48 -26.07
N HIS A 1025 -56.92 4.18 -26.92
CA HIS A 1025 -55.50 4.04 -26.56
C HIS A 1025 -55.19 2.96 -25.51
N ARG A 1026 -56.06 1.96 -25.37
CA ARG A 1026 -55.74 0.80 -24.53
C ARG A 1026 -54.88 -0.16 -25.34
N ALA A 1027 -53.66 -0.39 -24.89
CA ALA A 1027 -52.77 -1.36 -25.51
C ALA A 1027 -53.21 -2.79 -25.17
N PHE A 1028 -53.30 -3.66 -26.18
CA PHE A 1028 -53.56 -5.09 -26.02
C PHE A 1028 -52.71 -5.89 -27.01
N LEU A 1029 -52.42 -7.14 -26.67
CA LEU A 1029 -51.67 -8.06 -27.53
C LEU A 1029 -52.64 -8.77 -28.50
N ASP A 1030 -52.44 -8.57 -29.81
CA ASP A 1030 -53.29 -9.14 -30.86
C ASP A 1030 -52.65 -10.41 -31.45
N ALA A 1031 -53.29 -11.56 -31.20
CA ALA A 1031 -52.89 -12.88 -31.73
C ALA A 1031 -53.19 -13.07 -33.22
N ASN A 1032 -54.08 -12.25 -33.81
CA ASN A 1032 -54.62 -12.48 -35.15
C ASN A 1032 -53.83 -11.74 -36.25
N LYS A 1033 -52.85 -10.92 -35.88
CA LYS A 1033 -51.93 -10.23 -36.81
C LYS A 1033 -50.58 -10.91 -36.81
N VAL A 1034 -50.53 -12.12 -37.37
CA VAL A 1034 -49.29 -12.86 -37.60
C VAL A 1034 -48.86 -12.62 -39.05
N VAL A 1035 -47.58 -12.30 -39.28
CA VAL A 1035 -46.95 -12.29 -40.62
C VAL A 1035 -46.22 -13.61 -40.81
#